data_AF-A0A5S6QAJ6-F1
#
_entry.id   AF-A0A5S6QAJ6-F1
#
_cell.length_a   1.000
_cell.length_b   1.000
_cell.length_c   1.000
_cell.angle_alpha   90.00
_cell.angle_beta   90.00
_cell.angle_gamma   90.00
#
_symmetry.space_group_name_H-M   'P 1'
#
loop_
_entity.id
_entity.type
_entity.pdbx_description
1 polymer ?
#
loop_
_entity_poly.entity_id
_entity_poly.type
_entity_poly.pdbx_seq_one_letter_code
_entity_poly.pdbx_strand_id
1 'polypeptide(L)'
;MVVVAAYSCGIPAIAPLTAPWNETENRIAYGWEAKPNSLPWMAYILISVVSETAFCSGFLIDSGLVNRSDVVVTAAHCVIKNNVFLPSSSIEVVLGAHNIRQVERAMVYRRVINYINQFYSHERNDNDIALLRLSYPVLYKKELSPICLPSKHTTSMEVKSCFAAGWGGTEIGPNTGALKQTRMRIAPLSKCFYFERVDRALCALEYYKQSVPCSGDSGSPLFCQVDGRYFAFGILSLGPKNCSDPRHGLGMYVRMDNYNEWVTTAIKSLRKSPDQSKLYMPQGNIRCGCRSEVVNSLSCGVVGRCHFLIVPSSFMSSRMNVDGGYSVADLATLVTNAKLFYDTIIVEYLSETPMTVQWMPSQNSELPASTSSEVDSVITRRLLMGMLTGPLLLKEFLVPKPSYKGYFCSADPPRVVKAVNFCTELNRIRCMPQKPSIVAIKCQHPDVLLLDLDSVPLLAGSESSDFTPVESVQTTKLAGHEKEGFGLCWSTANPGFLLSGSHDNRVCVWNAVKALESGSCGSPLNVFSKHEGPVNDVSWNLKSSSVFASVADDGRLFLEDMRSNGESPLSVVASKNAAHTNCVAFNPAKEFILVTGGDDQLIKVWDARKLTDEVHCIECNSGGICSIAWCLDKDSVFASGDERGNISLYDLTKVGDPIERSNDDCDCTEKLFMHVFHVGEISDICWDREIPWLVASTCEGTLCTLWKITGDIYMDESSDISISNSELESIMGSSSSADDVSTGDESEDM
;
A
#
# COMPACT_ATOMS: atom_id res chain seq x y z
N MET A 1 0.01 -33.76 17.26
CA MET A 1 0.03 -34.14 15.83
C MET A 1 -1.19 -33.49 15.18
N VAL A 2 -1.04 -32.25 14.69
CA VAL A 2 -2.13 -31.54 14.01
C VAL A 2 -2.20 -32.09 12.59
N VAL A 3 -3.29 -32.79 12.27
CA VAL A 3 -3.57 -33.26 10.91
C VAL A 3 -3.94 -32.02 10.09
N VAL A 4 -2.98 -31.50 9.32
CA VAL A 4 -3.26 -30.47 8.30
C VAL A 4 -4.14 -31.14 7.25
N ALA A 5 -5.40 -30.73 7.15
CA ALA A 5 -6.28 -31.19 6.09
C ALA A 5 -5.68 -30.77 4.74
N ALA A 6 -5.24 -31.73 3.94
CA ALA A 6 -4.73 -31.47 2.60
C ALA A 6 -5.92 -31.08 1.69
N TYR A 7 -6.02 -29.81 1.32
CA TYR A 7 -6.95 -29.39 0.28
C TYR A 7 -6.54 -30.04 -1.04
N SER A 8 -7.44 -30.83 -1.62
CA SER A 8 -7.21 -31.52 -2.90
C SER A 8 -7.93 -30.79 -4.03
N CYS A 9 -7.33 -30.73 -5.22
CA CYS A 9 -7.88 -29.99 -6.36
C CYS A 9 -9.31 -30.46 -6.75
N GLY A 10 -10.13 -29.60 -7.33
CA GLY A 10 -11.41 -30.00 -7.93
C GLY A 10 -12.47 -30.53 -6.97
N ILE A 11 -12.27 -30.39 -5.65
CA ILE A 11 -13.29 -30.68 -4.63
C ILE A 11 -13.61 -29.36 -3.91
N PRO A 12 -14.65 -28.63 -4.35
CA PRO A 12 -15.03 -27.38 -3.71
C PRO A 12 -15.72 -27.67 -2.38
N ALA A 13 -15.50 -26.82 -1.38
CA ALA A 13 -16.14 -26.94 -0.07
C ALA A 13 -17.67 -26.68 -0.13
N ILE A 14 -18.12 -25.97 -1.16
CA ILE A 14 -19.53 -25.77 -1.49
C ILE A 14 -19.75 -26.39 -2.87
N ALA A 15 -20.63 -27.39 -2.97
CA ALA A 15 -20.92 -28.05 -4.24
C ALA A 15 -21.55 -27.07 -5.27
N PRO A 16 -21.08 -27.06 -6.53
CA PRO A 16 -21.71 -26.30 -7.61
C PRO A 16 -23.13 -26.79 -7.89
N LEU A 17 -23.97 -25.88 -8.36
CA LEU A 17 -25.31 -26.22 -8.81
C LEU A 17 -25.24 -27.05 -10.11
N THR A 18 -26.02 -28.13 -10.18
CA THR A 18 -26.08 -28.99 -11.38
C THR A 18 -27.22 -28.62 -12.34
N ALA A 19 -28.17 -27.83 -11.85
CA ALA A 19 -29.34 -27.30 -12.54
C ALA A 19 -29.76 -25.96 -11.89
N PRO A 20 -30.55 -25.11 -12.57
CA PRO A 20 -31.09 -23.87 -11.99
C PRO A 20 -32.08 -24.14 -10.85
N TRP A 21 -32.29 -23.15 -9.97
CA TRP A 21 -33.16 -23.26 -8.79
C TRP A 21 -34.66 -23.47 -9.11
N ASN A 22 -35.13 -22.95 -10.25
CA ASN A 22 -36.50 -23.10 -10.76
C ASN A 22 -36.49 -23.21 -12.29
N GLU A 23 -37.10 -24.26 -12.86
CA GLU A 23 -37.18 -24.44 -14.33
C GLU A 23 -38.06 -23.38 -15.02
N THR A 24 -39.03 -22.82 -14.29
CA THR A 24 -40.04 -21.85 -14.76
C THR A 24 -39.60 -20.38 -14.65
N GLU A 25 -38.56 -20.06 -13.88
CA GLU A 25 -38.00 -18.70 -13.71
C GLU A 25 -36.77 -18.45 -14.63
N ASN A 26 -36.65 -19.22 -15.72
CA ASN A 26 -35.65 -19.03 -16.78
C ASN A 26 -35.86 -17.75 -17.62
N ARG A 27 -36.28 -16.64 -16.99
CA ARG A 27 -36.61 -15.37 -17.64
C ARG A 27 -35.60 -14.25 -17.38
N ILE A 28 -34.32 -14.58 -17.16
CA ILE A 28 -33.21 -13.62 -17.24
C ILE A 28 -32.04 -14.32 -17.96
N ALA A 29 -31.48 -13.71 -19.00
CA ALA A 29 -30.83 -14.44 -20.07
C ALA A 29 -29.40 -14.98 -19.78
N TYR A 30 -29.20 -16.23 -20.22
CA TYR A 30 -27.96 -16.93 -20.67
C TYR A 30 -27.05 -17.67 -19.67
N GLY A 31 -27.46 -17.80 -18.41
CA GLY A 31 -26.92 -18.74 -17.41
C GLY A 31 -27.67 -18.55 -16.09
N TRP A 32 -27.41 -19.39 -15.09
CA TRP A 32 -27.92 -19.11 -13.73
C TRP A 32 -26.78 -18.65 -12.83
N GLU A 33 -27.12 -17.80 -11.86
CA GLU A 33 -26.16 -17.34 -10.86
C GLU A 33 -25.58 -18.54 -10.10
N ALA A 34 -24.26 -18.62 -10.02
CA ALA A 34 -23.58 -19.65 -9.26
C ALA A 34 -23.96 -19.52 -7.77
N LYS A 35 -23.89 -20.61 -7.02
CA LYS A 35 -23.99 -20.47 -5.57
C LYS A 35 -22.74 -19.71 -5.08
N PRO A 36 -22.87 -18.67 -4.24
CA PRO A 36 -21.71 -17.92 -3.77
C PRO A 36 -20.60 -18.83 -3.27
N ASN A 37 -19.38 -18.62 -3.79
CA ASN A 37 -18.17 -19.38 -3.49
C ASN A 37 -18.22 -20.89 -3.84
N SER A 38 -19.16 -21.37 -4.68
CA SER A 38 -19.18 -22.77 -5.13
C SER A 38 -18.18 -23.09 -6.24
N LEU A 39 -17.58 -22.07 -6.85
CA LEU A 39 -16.60 -22.20 -7.94
C LEU A 39 -15.26 -21.55 -7.54
N PRO A 40 -14.56 -22.10 -6.54
CA PRO A 40 -13.43 -21.45 -5.85
C PRO A 40 -12.15 -21.34 -6.68
N TRP A 41 -12.11 -21.97 -7.86
CA TRP A 41 -10.99 -21.88 -8.80
C TRP A 41 -11.15 -20.75 -9.81
N MET A 42 -12.31 -20.10 -9.91
CA MET A 42 -12.53 -19.07 -10.92
C MET A 42 -11.65 -17.85 -10.67
N ALA A 43 -11.06 -17.32 -11.75
CA ALA A 43 -10.22 -16.13 -11.72
C ALA A 43 -10.78 -15.09 -12.68
N TYR A 44 -11.00 -13.87 -12.20
CA TYR A 44 -11.32 -12.71 -13.03
C TYR A 44 -10.01 -12.00 -13.38
N ILE A 45 -9.78 -11.74 -14.67
CA ILE A 45 -8.53 -11.18 -15.18
C ILE A 45 -8.82 -9.79 -15.72
N LEU A 46 -8.35 -8.77 -15.02
CA LEU A 46 -8.46 -7.38 -15.42
C LEU A 46 -7.23 -6.98 -16.24
N ILE A 47 -7.47 -6.35 -17.39
CA ILE A 47 -6.44 -5.93 -18.33
C ILE A 47 -6.58 -4.42 -18.54
N SER A 48 -5.57 -3.67 -18.12
CA SER A 48 -5.57 -2.20 -18.15
C SER A 48 -4.50 -1.70 -19.12
N VAL A 49 -4.91 -1.35 -20.34
CA VAL A 49 -4.04 -0.69 -21.33
C VAL A 49 -4.38 0.80 -21.43
N VAL A 50 -3.41 1.63 -21.82
CA VAL A 50 -3.42 3.12 -21.74
C VAL A 50 -4.69 3.79 -22.28
N SER A 51 -5.45 3.14 -23.16
CA SER A 51 -6.66 3.67 -23.78
C SER A 51 -7.96 2.91 -23.48
N GLU A 52 -7.89 1.72 -22.87
CA GLU A 52 -9.04 0.81 -22.72
C GLU A 52 -8.87 -0.14 -21.53
N THR A 53 -9.94 -0.42 -20.80
CA THR A 53 -10.01 -1.52 -19.83
C THR A 53 -10.73 -2.70 -20.46
N ALA A 54 -10.10 -3.87 -20.46
CA ALA A 54 -10.68 -5.12 -20.90
C ALA A 54 -10.67 -6.14 -19.75
N PHE A 55 -11.46 -7.20 -19.88
CA PHE A 55 -11.39 -8.30 -18.94
C PHE A 55 -11.53 -9.65 -19.63
N CYS A 56 -10.92 -10.64 -19.01
CA CYS A 56 -11.01 -12.05 -19.35
C CYS A 56 -11.31 -12.86 -18.07
N SER A 57 -11.49 -14.16 -18.26
CA SER A 57 -11.60 -15.14 -17.20
C SER A 57 -10.41 -16.10 -17.20
N GLY A 58 -10.24 -16.82 -16.11
CA GLY A 58 -9.20 -17.83 -15.93
C GLY A 58 -9.55 -18.77 -14.80
N PHE A 59 -8.61 -19.64 -14.45
CA PHE A 59 -8.77 -20.54 -13.33
C PHE A 59 -7.47 -20.89 -12.61
N LEU A 60 -7.56 -21.01 -11.29
CA LEU A 60 -6.48 -21.42 -10.39
C LEU A 60 -6.23 -22.92 -10.52
N ILE A 61 -4.98 -23.29 -10.75
CA ILE A 61 -4.52 -24.69 -10.75
C ILE A 61 -3.56 -24.93 -9.60
N ASP A 62 -3.35 -26.20 -9.25
CA ASP A 62 -2.32 -26.54 -8.28
C ASP A 62 -0.93 -26.34 -8.90
N SER A 63 -0.14 -25.44 -8.33
CA SER A 63 1.24 -25.21 -8.79
C SER A 63 2.25 -26.18 -8.17
N GLY A 64 1.82 -27.04 -7.23
CA GLY A 64 2.68 -27.95 -6.47
C GLY A 64 3.29 -27.33 -5.20
N LEU A 65 2.75 -26.20 -4.75
CA LEU A 65 3.07 -25.64 -3.43
C LEU A 65 2.11 -26.23 -2.38
N VAL A 66 2.60 -26.43 -1.16
CA VAL A 66 1.79 -27.00 -0.08
C VAL A 66 0.75 -25.99 0.39
N ASN A 67 -0.53 -26.37 0.27
CA ASN A 67 -1.69 -25.59 0.73
C ASN A 67 -1.85 -24.19 0.13
N ARG A 68 -1.27 -23.95 -1.06
CA ARG A 68 -1.31 -22.66 -1.76
C ARG A 68 -0.99 -22.83 -3.25
N SER A 69 -1.36 -21.86 -4.06
CA SER A 69 -0.93 -21.80 -5.47
C SER A 69 -0.66 -20.36 -5.91
N ASP A 70 0.19 -20.19 -6.89
CA ASP A 70 0.59 -18.92 -7.51
C ASP A 70 0.37 -18.92 -9.03
N VAL A 71 -0.38 -19.88 -9.58
CA VAL A 71 -0.52 -20.06 -11.03
C VAL A 71 -1.98 -20.09 -11.46
N VAL A 72 -2.31 -19.23 -12.41
CA VAL A 72 -3.62 -19.14 -13.06
C VAL A 72 -3.48 -19.46 -14.55
N VAL A 73 -4.42 -20.23 -15.08
CA VAL A 73 -4.51 -20.56 -16.51
C VAL A 73 -5.54 -19.64 -17.16
N THR A 74 -5.25 -19.13 -18.35
CA THR A 74 -6.18 -18.35 -19.18
C THR A 74 -5.90 -18.57 -20.68
N ALA A 75 -6.65 -17.90 -21.54
CA ALA A 75 -6.41 -17.90 -22.99
C ALA A 75 -5.22 -16.99 -23.34
N ALA A 76 -4.43 -17.36 -24.34
CA ALA A 76 -3.26 -16.56 -24.74
C ALA A 76 -3.65 -15.23 -25.38
N HIS A 77 -4.78 -15.18 -26.09
CA HIS A 77 -5.30 -13.93 -26.67
C HIS A 77 -5.73 -12.90 -25.60
N CYS A 78 -5.92 -13.31 -24.35
CA CYS A 78 -6.17 -12.38 -23.24
C CYS A 78 -4.91 -11.60 -22.83
N VAL A 79 -3.72 -12.14 -23.11
CA VAL A 79 -2.45 -11.51 -22.75
C VAL A 79 -1.64 -11.04 -23.96
N ILE A 80 -2.22 -11.15 -25.17
CA ILE A 80 -1.61 -10.76 -26.44
C ILE A 80 -2.63 -9.95 -27.25
N LYS A 81 -2.32 -8.71 -27.59
CA LYS A 81 -3.13 -7.84 -28.46
C LYS A 81 -2.34 -7.52 -29.74
N ASN A 82 -2.91 -7.78 -30.91
CA ASN A 82 -2.26 -7.52 -32.22
C ASN A 82 -0.87 -8.19 -32.36
N ASN A 83 -0.70 -9.44 -31.90
CA ASN A 83 0.58 -10.15 -31.83
C ASN A 83 1.64 -9.51 -30.91
N VAL A 84 1.27 -8.52 -30.10
CA VAL A 84 2.14 -7.91 -29.10
C VAL A 84 1.73 -8.41 -27.72
N PHE A 85 2.73 -8.88 -26.98
CA PHE A 85 2.60 -9.29 -25.58
C PHE A 85 2.25 -8.08 -24.71
N LEU A 86 1.20 -8.21 -23.90
CA LEU A 86 0.82 -7.16 -22.96
C LEU A 86 1.85 -7.08 -21.82
N PRO A 87 2.16 -5.90 -21.29
CA PRO A 87 2.97 -5.79 -20.07
C PRO A 87 2.34 -6.63 -18.95
N SER A 88 3.10 -7.46 -18.23
CA SER A 88 2.53 -8.23 -17.12
C SER A 88 1.98 -7.32 -16.01
N SER A 89 2.54 -6.12 -15.86
CA SER A 89 2.04 -5.04 -14.99
C SER A 89 0.64 -4.52 -15.36
N SER A 90 0.20 -4.71 -16.61
CA SER A 90 -1.15 -4.34 -17.06
C SER A 90 -2.22 -5.38 -16.72
N ILE A 91 -1.83 -6.51 -16.11
CA ILE A 91 -2.71 -7.65 -15.85
C ILE A 91 -2.83 -7.86 -14.34
N GLU A 92 -4.06 -7.81 -13.85
CA GLU A 92 -4.40 -8.14 -12.47
C GLU A 92 -5.39 -9.30 -12.43
N VAL A 93 -5.23 -10.18 -11.43
CA VAL A 93 -6.09 -11.33 -11.22
C VAL A 93 -6.84 -11.19 -9.90
N VAL A 94 -8.16 -11.36 -9.95
CA VAL A 94 -9.04 -11.39 -8.78
C VAL A 94 -9.56 -12.83 -8.60
N LEU A 95 -9.32 -13.40 -7.43
CA LEU A 95 -9.74 -14.76 -7.06
C LEU A 95 -10.74 -14.69 -5.89
N GLY A 96 -11.60 -15.70 -5.76
CA GLY A 96 -12.57 -15.78 -4.64
C GLY A 96 -13.71 -14.77 -4.73
N ALA A 97 -13.95 -14.18 -5.91
CA ALA A 97 -15.07 -13.30 -6.18
C ALA A 97 -16.32 -14.11 -6.56
N HIS A 98 -17.47 -13.79 -5.99
CA HIS A 98 -18.79 -14.16 -6.54
C HIS A 98 -19.35 -12.99 -7.36
N ASN A 99 -19.51 -11.80 -6.78
CA ASN A 99 -19.93 -10.60 -7.48
C ASN A 99 -18.78 -9.59 -7.64
N ILE A 100 -18.27 -9.40 -8.86
CA ILE A 100 -17.14 -8.49 -9.15
C ILE A 100 -17.43 -7.00 -8.90
N ARG A 101 -18.69 -6.63 -8.69
CA ARG A 101 -19.11 -5.26 -8.37
C ARG A 101 -19.27 -5.01 -6.86
N GLN A 102 -19.18 -6.07 -6.05
CA GLN A 102 -19.30 -5.99 -4.60
C GLN A 102 -18.00 -6.44 -3.95
N VAL A 103 -17.58 -5.75 -2.89
CA VAL A 103 -16.39 -6.19 -2.15
C VAL A 103 -16.79 -7.35 -1.25
N GLU A 104 -16.23 -8.53 -1.53
CA GLU A 104 -16.52 -9.74 -0.75
C GLU A 104 -15.28 -10.17 0.04
N ARG A 105 -15.46 -10.58 1.30
CA ARG A 105 -14.37 -11.04 2.20
C ARG A 105 -13.48 -12.14 1.58
N ALA A 106 -14.03 -12.90 0.64
CA ALA A 106 -13.31 -13.98 -0.03
C ALA A 106 -12.33 -13.49 -1.11
N MET A 107 -12.52 -12.28 -1.66
CA MET A 107 -11.76 -11.72 -2.78
C MET A 107 -10.28 -11.54 -2.46
N VAL A 108 -9.44 -11.90 -3.43
CA VAL A 108 -7.99 -11.77 -3.35
C VAL A 108 -7.46 -11.22 -4.67
N TYR A 109 -6.86 -10.03 -4.63
CA TYR A 109 -6.22 -9.37 -5.77
C TYR A 109 -4.75 -9.79 -5.85
N ARG A 110 -4.28 -10.10 -7.05
CA ARG A 110 -2.90 -10.50 -7.33
C ARG A 110 -2.44 -9.92 -8.66
N ARG A 111 -1.31 -9.19 -8.63
CA ARG A 111 -0.61 -8.79 -9.85
C ARG A 111 0.00 -9.99 -10.55
N VAL A 112 0.14 -9.91 -11.87
CA VAL A 112 0.89 -10.88 -12.66
C VAL A 112 2.33 -10.41 -12.79
N ILE A 113 3.29 -11.21 -12.31
CA ILE A 113 4.72 -10.88 -12.41
C ILE A 113 5.33 -11.40 -13.71
N ASN A 114 4.82 -12.50 -14.23
CA ASN A 114 5.28 -13.10 -15.47
C ASN A 114 4.19 -13.99 -16.06
N TYR A 115 4.23 -14.23 -17.36
CA TYR A 115 3.36 -15.19 -18.01
C TYR A 115 4.03 -15.83 -19.22
N ILE A 116 3.57 -17.02 -19.58
CA ILE A 116 4.09 -17.78 -20.72
C ILE A 116 2.94 -18.41 -21.48
N ASN A 117 3.04 -18.46 -22.81
CA ASN A 117 2.11 -19.17 -23.69
C ASN A 117 2.84 -20.24 -24.51
N GLN A 118 2.08 -21.18 -25.06
CA GLN A 118 2.64 -22.30 -25.85
C GLN A 118 2.74 -21.96 -27.34
N PHE A 119 3.53 -20.93 -27.69
CA PHE A 119 3.68 -20.47 -29.07
C PHE A 119 2.33 -20.18 -29.74
N TYR A 120 1.52 -19.33 -29.10
CA TYR A 120 0.22 -18.92 -29.61
C TYR A 120 0.33 -18.31 -31.01
N SER A 121 -0.55 -18.74 -31.93
CA SER A 121 -0.62 -18.22 -33.29
C SER A 121 -1.97 -17.55 -33.50
N HIS A 122 -2.00 -16.21 -33.57
CA HIS A 122 -3.24 -15.45 -33.75
C HIS A 122 -3.93 -15.75 -35.10
N GLU A 123 -3.16 -15.79 -36.20
CA GLU A 123 -3.68 -16.10 -37.55
C GLU A 123 -4.37 -17.47 -37.60
N ARG A 124 -3.75 -18.44 -36.93
CA ARG A 124 -4.26 -19.80 -36.86
C ARG A 124 -5.02 -20.04 -35.58
N ASN A 125 -5.37 -19.05 -34.75
CA ASN A 125 -5.93 -19.24 -33.39
C ASN A 125 -5.56 -20.59 -32.73
N ASP A 126 -4.26 -20.90 -32.66
CA ASP A 126 -3.71 -22.21 -32.27
C ASP A 126 -2.85 -22.03 -31.02
N ASN A 127 -2.87 -23.02 -30.13
CA ASN A 127 -2.26 -22.96 -28.79
C ASN A 127 -2.70 -21.74 -27.97
N ASP A 128 -4.01 -21.48 -27.92
CA ASP A 128 -4.60 -20.34 -27.19
C ASP A 128 -4.64 -20.55 -25.67
N ILE A 129 -3.48 -20.78 -25.07
CA ILE A 129 -3.26 -21.07 -23.66
C ILE A 129 -2.11 -20.24 -23.11
N ALA A 130 -2.32 -19.62 -21.95
CA ALA A 130 -1.28 -18.92 -21.19
C ALA A 130 -1.35 -19.29 -19.70
N LEU A 131 -0.18 -19.32 -19.06
CA LEU A 131 -0.04 -19.41 -17.60
C LEU A 131 0.43 -18.08 -17.04
N LEU A 132 -0.32 -17.55 -16.07
CA LEU A 132 0.01 -16.36 -15.32
C LEU A 132 0.65 -16.76 -13.99
N ARG A 133 1.82 -16.19 -13.69
CA ARG A 133 2.44 -16.29 -12.36
C ARG A 133 2.05 -15.06 -11.54
N LEU A 134 1.41 -15.32 -10.40
CA LEU A 134 0.99 -14.30 -9.46
C LEU A 134 2.18 -13.78 -8.65
N SER A 135 2.11 -12.53 -8.20
CA SER A 135 3.15 -11.91 -7.37
C SER A 135 3.38 -12.64 -6.04
N TYR A 136 2.30 -13.14 -5.43
CA TYR A 136 2.33 -13.94 -4.21
C TYR A 136 1.34 -15.10 -4.29
N PRO A 137 1.67 -16.27 -3.73
CA PRO A 137 0.75 -17.40 -3.68
C PRO A 137 -0.50 -17.05 -2.87
N VAL A 138 -1.63 -17.63 -3.29
CA VAL A 138 -2.90 -17.59 -2.58
C VAL A 138 -3.06 -18.87 -1.76
N LEU A 139 -3.42 -18.72 -0.48
CA LEU A 139 -3.65 -19.84 0.43
C LEU A 139 -4.98 -20.52 0.09
N TYR A 140 -4.99 -21.86 0.12
CA TYR A 140 -6.24 -22.59 -0.06
C TYR A 140 -7.15 -22.40 1.16
N LYS A 141 -8.40 -22.07 0.89
CA LYS A 141 -9.48 -21.86 1.87
C LYS A 141 -10.81 -22.33 1.26
N LYS A 142 -11.88 -22.26 2.05
CA LYS A 142 -13.22 -22.70 1.63
C LYS A 142 -13.67 -22.06 0.30
N GLU A 143 -13.36 -20.79 0.10
CA GLU A 143 -13.76 -19.98 -1.05
C GLU A 143 -12.70 -19.94 -2.17
N LEU A 144 -11.51 -20.53 -1.95
CA LEU A 144 -10.41 -20.47 -2.90
C LEU A 144 -9.62 -21.78 -2.89
N SER A 145 -9.75 -22.56 -3.94
CA SER A 145 -9.08 -23.87 -4.10
C SER A 145 -8.91 -24.19 -5.58
N PRO A 146 -7.88 -24.95 -5.95
CA PRO A 146 -7.53 -25.14 -7.36
C PRO A 146 -8.45 -26.16 -8.03
N ILE A 147 -8.64 -26.07 -9.34
CA ILE A 147 -9.25 -27.13 -10.15
C ILE A 147 -8.18 -28.15 -10.59
N CYS A 148 -8.59 -29.40 -10.83
CA CYS A 148 -7.67 -30.41 -11.32
C CYS A 148 -7.42 -30.29 -12.83
N LEU A 149 -6.21 -30.64 -13.25
CA LEU A 149 -5.87 -30.83 -14.65
C LEU A 149 -6.26 -32.27 -15.10
N PRO A 150 -6.91 -32.44 -16.26
CA PRO A 150 -7.40 -33.73 -16.72
C PRO A 150 -6.27 -34.57 -17.32
N SER A 151 -6.24 -35.87 -17.08
CA SER A 151 -5.38 -36.80 -17.82
C SER A 151 -6.07 -37.34 -19.08
N LYS A 152 -5.32 -37.95 -20.01
CA LYS A 152 -5.91 -38.67 -21.17
C LYS A 152 -6.87 -39.78 -20.76
N HIS A 153 -6.68 -40.38 -19.59
CA HIS A 153 -7.60 -41.35 -19.01
C HIS A 153 -8.87 -40.66 -18.50
N THR A 154 -8.73 -39.52 -17.81
CA THR A 154 -9.88 -38.76 -17.31
C THR A 154 -10.78 -38.26 -18.45
N THR A 155 -10.19 -37.83 -19.56
CA THR A 155 -10.94 -37.35 -20.74
C THR A 155 -11.56 -38.45 -21.59
N SER A 156 -11.10 -39.70 -21.47
CA SER A 156 -11.68 -40.86 -22.16
C SER A 156 -12.85 -41.50 -21.40
N MET A 157 -13.05 -41.14 -20.14
CA MET A 157 -14.20 -41.58 -19.34
C MET A 157 -15.49 -40.90 -19.80
N GLU A 158 -16.63 -41.56 -19.60
CA GLU A 158 -17.93 -40.98 -19.92
C GLU A 158 -18.28 -39.83 -18.95
N VAL A 159 -18.30 -38.61 -19.48
CA VAL A 159 -18.54 -37.40 -18.69
C VAL A 159 -20.02 -37.05 -18.66
N LYS A 160 -20.63 -37.08 -17.47
CA LYS A 160 -22.08 -36.87 -17.30
C LYS A 160 -22.49 -35.39 -17.21
N SER A 161 -21.59 -34.52 -16.75
CA SER A 161 -21.88 -33.10 -16.51
C SER A 161 -20.65 -32.23 -16.72
N CYS A 162 -20.71 -31.36 -17.73
CA CYS A 162 -19.75 -30.28 -17.95
C CYS A 162 -20.43 -28.93 -17.80
N PHE A 163 -19.66 -27.94 -17.40
CA PHE A 163 -20.14 -26.60 -17.13
C PHE A 163 -19.14 -25.57 -17.65
N ALA A 164 -19.67 -24.40 -17.99
CA ALA A 164 -18.90 -23.19 -18.22
C ALA A 164 -19.36 -22.13 -17.21
N ALA A 165 -18.46 -21.25 -16.79
CA ALA A 165 -18.76 -20.18 -15.85
C ALA A 165 -17.90 -18.95 -16.11
N GLY A 166 -18.41 -17.77 -15.75
CA GLY A 166 -17.67 -16.52 -15.88
C GLY A 166 -18.54 -15.30 -15.59
N TRP A 167 -17.94 -14.13 -15.81
CA TRP A 167 -18.53 -12.80 -15.58
C TRP A 167 -18.81 -12.04 -16.87
N GLY A 168 -18.75 -12.73 -18.01
CA GLY A 168 -18.96 -12.18 -19.33
C GLY A 168 -20.34 -11.56 -19.54
N GLY A 169 -20.45 -10.77 -20.61
CA GLY A 169 -21.64 -10.00 -20.94
C GLY A 169 -22.89 -10.86 -21.08
N THR A 170 -23.99 -10.38 -20.51
CA THR A 170 -25.33 -10.87 -20.82
C THR A 170 -25.99 -9.90 -21.78
N GLU A 171 -26.18 -10.28 -23.03
CA GLU A 171 -26.73 -9.39 -24.08
C GLU A 171 -28.18 -8.93 -23.78
N ILE A 172 -28.88 -9.56 -22.82
CA ILE A 172 -30.23 -9.17 -22.38
C ILE A 172 -30.27 -9.05 -20.85
N GLY A 173 -30.42 -7.82 -20.35
CA GLY A 173 -30.59 -7.49 -18.93
C GLY A 173 -29.42 -6.74 -18.30
N PRO A 174 -29.59 -6.13 -17.11
CA PRO A 174 -28.51 -5.43 -16.43
C PRO A 174 -27.40 -6.41 -16.05
N ASN A 175 -26.15 -6.08 -16.38
CA ASN A 175 -24.99 -6.83 -15.90
C ASN A 175 -24.92 -6.70 -14.37
N THR A 176 -25.22 -7.78 -13.65
CA THR A 176 -25.30 -7.79 -12.18
C THR A 176 -23.93 -7.90 -11.51
N GLY A 177 -22.87 -8.20 -12.27
CA GLY A 177 -21.53 -8.50 -11.74
C GLY A 177 -21.40 -9.87 -11.09
N ALA A 178 -22.50 -10.63 -10.93
CA ALA A 178 -22.48 -11.94 -10.29
C ALA A 178 -21.92 -13.02 -11.23
N LEU A 179 -21.16 -13.96 -10.67
CA LEU A 179 -20.63 -15.13 -11.35
C LEU A 179 -21.79 -16.02 -11.82
N LYS A 180 -21.85 -16.28 -13.12
CA LYS A 180 -22.87 -17.14 -13.71
C LYS A 180 -22.25 -18.44 -14.19
N GLN A 181 -23.07 -19.49 -14.23
CA GLN A 181 -22.69 -20.78 -14.77
C GLN A 181 -23.78 -21.37 -15.65
N THR A 182 -23.38 -22.24 -16.57
CA THR A 182 -24.29 -22.99 -17.43
C THR A 182 -23.79 -24.41 -17.68
N ARG A 183 -24.72 -25.31 -18.04
CA ARG A 183 -24.41 -26.68 -18.41
C ARG A 183 -24.07 -26.76 -19.90
N MET A 184 -23.00 -27.49 -20.19
CA MET A 184 -22.47 -27.70 -21.53
C MET A 184 -22.42 -29.19 -21.86
N ARG A 185 -22.44 -29.53 -23.15
CA ARG A 185 -22.25 -30.88 -23.68
C ARG A 185 -21.05 -30.90 -24.60
N ILE A 186 -20.11 -31.81 -24.38
CA ILE A 186 -19.00 -31.99 -25.32
C ILE A 186 -19.58 -32.42 -26.67
N ALA A 187 -19.24 -31.69 -27.71
CA ALA A 187 -19.72 -31.92 -29.06
C ALA A 187 -18.75 -32.86 -29.81
N PRO A 188 -19.25 -33.69 -30.73
CA PRO A 188 -18.40 -34.39 -31.66
C PRO A 188 -17.55 -33.40 -32.46
N LEU A 189 -16.31 -33.77 -32.76
CA LEU A 189 -15.37 -32.95 -33.53
C LEU A 189 -15.92 -32.58 -34.91
N SER A 190 -16.84 -33.40 -35.47
CA SER A 190 -17.54 -33.10 -36.71
C SER A 190 -18.48 -31.90 -36.68
N LYS A 191 -18.72 -31.33 -35.49
CA LYS A 191 -19.50 -30.09 -35.33
C LYS A 191 -18.63 -28.87 -35.03
N CYS A 192 -17.32 -29.04 -34.91
CA CYS A 192 -16.39 -27.93 -34.72
C CYS A 192 -16.21 -27.15 -36.03
N PHE A 193 -16.27 -25.81 -35.98
CA PHE A 193 -16.13 -24.94 -37.16
C PHE A 193 -14.75 -25.00 -37.86
N TYR A 194 -13.78 -25.74 -37.30
CA TYR A 194 -12.44 -25.94 -37.86
C TYR A 194 -11.99 -27.41 -37.72
N PHE A 195 -12.27 -28.21 -38.75
CA PHE A 195 -11.98 -29.65 -38.77
C PHE A 195 -10.49 -30.01 -38.77
N GLU A 196 -9.58 -29.05 -38.99
CA GLU A 196 -8.14 -29.30 -39.15
C GLU A 196 -7.35 -29.38 -37.81
N ARG A 197 -8.01 -29.26 -36.65
CA ARG A 197 -7.35 -29.14 -35.31
C ARG A 197 -7.87 -30.10 -34.25
N VAL A 198 -8.07 -31.34 -34.66
CA VAL A 198 -8.78 -32.39 -33.93
C VAL A 198 -8.08 -32.81 -32.61
N ASP A 199 -6.77 -32.61 -32.54
CA ASP A 199 -5.92 -32.99 -31.42
C ASP A 199 -5.86 -31.90 -30.33
N ARG A 200 -5.86 -30.61 -30.67
CA ARG A 200 -5.67 -29.50 -29.71
C ARG A 200 -6.95 -28.76 -29.31
N ALA A 201 -8.05 -28.99 -30.01
CA ALA A 201 -9.33 -28.34 -29.73
C ALA A 201 -10.39 -29.32 -29.20
N LEU A 202 -11.31 -28.78 -28.40
CA LEU A 202 -12.54 -29.40 -27.94
C LEU A 202 -13.69 -28.44 -28.25
N CYS A 203 -14.84 -28.93 -28.67
CA CYS A 203 -16.03 -28.09 -28.78
C CYS A 203 -17.07 -28.51 -27.77
N ALA A 204 -17.80 -27.54 -27.23
CA ALA A 204 -18.95 -27.79 -26.38
C ALA A 204 -20.16 -27.03 -26.91
N LEU A 205 -21.30 -27.70 -26.89
CA LEU A 205 -22.61 -27.17 -27.22
C LEU A 205 -23.35 -26.80 -25.94
N GLU A 206 -24.19 -25.79 -26.03
CA GLU A 206 -25.17 -25.45 -25.00
C GLU A 206 -26.05 -26.67 -24.64
N TYR A 207 -26.29 -26.88 -23.34
CA TYR A 207 -27.28 -27.86 -22.87
C TYR A 207 -28.69 -27.27 -22.91
N TYR A 208 -28.83 -26.04 -22.42
CA TYR A 208 -30.05 -25.25 -22.48
C TYR A 208 -29.92 -24.27 -23.63
N LYS A 209 -30.99 -24.09 -24.41
CA LYS A 209 -30.98 -23.18 -25.56
C LYS A 209 -30.45 -21.82 -25.14
N GLN A 210 -29.62 -21.22 -26.00
CA GLN A 210 -29.09 -19.87 -25.83
C GLN A 210 -28.14 -19.67 -24.63
N SER A 211 -27.81 -20.72 -23.86
CA SER A 211 -26.95 -20.58 -22.68
C SER A 211 -25.50 -20.94 -23.03
N VAL A 212 -24.78 -19.95 -23.56
CA VAL A 212 -23.39 -20.06 -23.99
C VAL A 212 -22.50 -18.98 -23.34
N PRO A 213 -21.21 -19.24 -23.15
CA PRO A 213 -20.24 -18.22 -22.77
C PRO A 213 -20.17 -17.08 -23.79
N CYS A 214 -19.88 -15.87 -23.31
CA CYS A 214 -19.90 -14.65 -24.11
C CYS A 214 -18.66 -13.78 -23.90
N SER A 215 -18.68 -12.54 -24.43
CA SER A 215 -17.59 -11.57 -24.30
C SER A 215 -17.21 -11.38 -22.83
N GLY A 216 -15.93 -11.62 -22.50
CA GLY A 216 -15.40 -11.56 -21.14
C GLY A 216 -15.24 -12.93 -20.44
N ASP A 217 -15.85 -13.99 -20.97
CA ASP A 217 -15.66 -15.36 -20.47
C ASP A 217 -14.42 -16.04 -21.06
N SER A 218 -13.73 -15.42 -22.03
CA SER A 218 -12.50 -15.95 -22.63
C SER A 218 -11.50 -16.36 -21.57
N GLY A 219 -10.92 -17.56 -21.71
CA GLY A 219 -9.98 -18.12 -20.74
C GLY A 219 -10.61 -18.88 -19.57
N SER A 220 -11.95 -18.83 -19.40
CA SER A 220 -12.66 -19.65 -18.40
C SER A 220 -12.50 -21.17 -18.67
N PRO A 221 -12.59 -22.02 -17.62
CA PRO A 221 -12.54 -23.46 -17.82
C PRO A 221 -13.87 -24.01 -18.35
N LEU A 222 -13.82 -24.92 -19.32
CA LEU A 222 -14.84 -25.96 -19.43
C LEU A 222 -14.53 -27.02 -18.37
N PHE A 223 -15.27 -27.02 -17.28
CA PHE A 223 -15.02 -27.93 -16.18
C PHE A 223 -16.05 -29.05 -16.13
N CYS A 224 -15.57 -30.28 -15.97
CA CYS A 224 -16.40 -31.48 -16.00
C CYS A 224 -16.21 -32.31 -14.74
N GLN A 225 -17.28 -32.93 -14.28
CA GLN A 225 -17.26 -33.79 -13.10
C GLN A 225 -16.97 -35.25 -13.48
N VAL A 226 -15.93 -35.82 -12.90
CA VAL A 226 -15.55 -37.23 -13.03
C VAL A 226 -15.31 -37.80 -11.63
N ASP A 227 -16.03 -38.86 -11.27
CA ASP A 227 -15.93 -39.53 -9.95
C ASP A 227 -15.99 -38.57 -8.75
N GLY A 228 -16.89 -37.59 -8.82
CA GLY A 228 -17.10 -36.61 -7.74
C GLY A 228 -16.10 -35.45 -7.70
N ARG A 229 -15.13 -35.38 -8.62
CA ARG A 229 -14.09 -34.34 -8.71
C ARG A 229 -14.22 -33.55 -10.01
N TYR A 230 -13.95 -32.25 -9.96
CA TYR A 230 -13.99 -31.36 -11.11
C TYR A 230 -12.62 -31.19 -11.77
N PHE A 231 -12.60 -31.32 -13.09
CA PHE A 231 -11.41 -31.18 -13.92
C PHE A 231 -11.63 -30.14 -15.01
N ALA A 232 -10.62 -29.31 -15.30
CA ALA A 232 -10.64 -28.34 -16.38
C ALA A 232 -10.35 -29.02 -17.73
N PHE A 233 -11.39 -29.52 -18.40
CA PHE A 233 -11.29 -30.23 -19.69
C PHE A 233 -10.85 -29.32 -20.84
N GLY A 234 -11.16 -28.03 -20.76
CA GLY A 234 -10.67 -27.06 -21.74
C GLY A 234 -10.65 -25.62 -21.26
N ILE A 235 -10.07 -24.74 -22.07
CA ILE A 235 -10.00 -23.29 -21.86
C ILE A 235 -10.81 -22.61 -22.97
N LEU A 236 -11.77 -21.74 -22.64
CA LEU A 236 -12.57 -21.06 -23.65
C LEU A 236 -11.68 -20.16 -24.53
N SER A 237 -11.63 -20.46 -25.83
CA SER A 237 -10.80 -19.75 -26.82
C SER A 237 -11.65 -18.91 -27.77
N LEU A 238 -12.72 -19.50 -28.32
CA LEU A 238 -13.63 -18.80 -29.23
C LEU A 238 -15.08 -19.10 -28.87
N GLY A 239 -15.87 -18.03 -28.71
CA GLY A 239 -17.33 -18.08 -28.60
C GLY A 239 -18.02 -17.66 -29.91
N PRO A 240 -19.35 -17.80 -29.96
CA PRO A 240 -20.13 -17.26 -31.07
C PRO A 240 -20.02 -15.72 -31.12
N LYS A 241 -20.06 -15.15 -32.34
CA LYS A 241 -20.00 -13.67 -32.54
C LYS A 241 -21.19 -12.91 -31.94
N ASN A 242 -22.30 -13.60 -31.76
CA ASN A 242 -23.52 -13.09 -31.14
C ASN A 242 -24.02 -14.20 -30.21
N CYS A 243 -23.99 -13.95 -28.91
CA CYS A 243 -24.29 -14.95 -27.88
C CYS A 243 -25.80 -15.21 -27.76
N SER A 244 -26.63 -14.29 -28.27
CA SER A 244 -28.08 -14.43 -28.31
C SER A 244 -28.60 -15.16 -29.55
N ASP A 245 -27.76 -15.45 -30.56
CA ASP A 245 -28.22 -16.11 -31.79
C ASP A 245 -28.55 -17.60 -31.49
N PRO A 246 -29.84 -18.00 -31.57
CA PRO A 246 -30.27 -19.37 -31.28
C PRO A 246 -29.72 -20.43 -32.27
N ARG A 247 -29.01 -20.00 -33.32
CA ARG A 247 -28.36 -20.89 -34.30
C ARG A 247 -26.90 -21.20 -33.98
N HIS A 248 -26.28 -20.50 -33.01
CA HIS A 248 -24.83 -20.52 -32.77
C HIS A 248 -24.44 -20.93 -31.33
N GLY A 249 -25.00 -22.04 -30.83
CA GLY A 249 -24.75 -22.55 -29.47
C GLY A 249 -23.42 -23.29 -29.23
N LEU A 250 -22.38 -23.05 -30.04
CA LEU A 250 -21.10 -23.79 -29.99
C LEU A 250 -19.95 -22.91 -29.49
N GLY A 251 -19.25 -23.35 -28.44
CA GLY A 251 -17.98 -22.77 -27.99
C GLY A 251 -16.80 -23.69 -28.33
N MET A 252 -15.67 -23.09 -28.72
CA MET A 252 -14.40 -23.79 -28.92
C MET A 252 -13.46 -23.57 -27.74
N TYR A 253 -12.84 -24.67 -27.32
CA TYR A 253 -11.96 -24.73 -26.17
C TYR A 253 -10.61 -25.34 -26.55
N VAL A 254 -9.53 -24.87 -25.94
CA VAL A 254 -8.24 -25.58 -25.96
C VAL A 254 -8.36 -26.84 -25.12
N ARG A 255 -7.98 -28.00 -25.67
CA ARG A 255 -8.09 -29.30 -25.01
C ARG A 255 -6.94 -29.52 -24.02
N MET A 256 -7.23 -29.51 -22.71
CA MET A 256 -6.20 -29.41 -21.65
C MET A 256 -5.34 -30.66 -21.42
N ASP A 257 -5.85 -31.87 -21.65
CA ASP A 257 -5.11 -33.12 -21.41
C ASP A 257 -3.86 -33.26 -22.28
N ASN A 258 -3.81 -32.56 -23.42
CA ASN A 258 -2.65 -32.48 -24.30
C ASN A 258 -1.61 -31.42 -23.91
N TYR A 259 -1.88 -30.57 -22.90
CA TYR A 259 -0.97 -29.51 -22.45
C TYR A 259 -0.35 -29.78 -21.08
N ASN A 260 -0.69 -30.86 -20.37
CA ASN A 260 -0.18 -31.11 -19.01
C ASN A 260 1.35 -31.12 -18.87
N GLU A 261 2.05 -31.72 -19.83
CA GLU A 261 3.52 -31.76 -19.85
C GLU A 261 4.10 -30.36 -20.04
N TRP A 262 3.52 -29.59 -20.97
CA TRP A 262 3.88 -28.20 -21.16
C TRP A 262 3.58 -27.36 -19.92
N VAL A 263 2.40 -27.48 -19.32
CA VAL A 263 2.01 -26.74 -18.10
C VAL A 263 3.01 -27.00 -16.98
N THR A 264 3.37 -28.26 -16.75
CA THR A 264 4.36 -28.63 -15.72
C THR A 264 5.73 -27.99 -15.98
N THR A 265 6.16 -27.97 -17.24
CA THR A 265 7.44 -27.37 -17.65
C THR A 265 7.41 -25.85 -17.58
N ALA A 266 6.29 -25.25 -17.98
CA ALA A 266 6.03 -23.82 -17.96
C ALA A 266 6.00 -23.27 -16.52
N ILE A 267 5.38 -23.98 -15.57
CA ILE A 267 5.42 -23.61 -14.14
C ILE A 267 6.87 -23.57 -13.62
N LYS A 268 7.68 -24.58 -13.96
CA LYS A 268 9.10 -24.61 -13.57
C LYS A 268 9.90 -23.47 -14.20
N SER A 269 9.60 -23.12 -15.45
CA SER A 269 10.23 -21.99 -16.14
C SER A 269 9.83 -20.67 -15.50
N LEU A 270 8.53 -20.42 -15.33
CA LEU A 270 7.99 -19.21 -14.70
C LEU A 270 8.58 -18.96 -13.31
N ARG A 271 8.83 -20.01 -12.52
CA ARG A 271 9.48 -19.92 -11.20
C ARG A 271 10.90 -19.36 -11.24
N LYS A 272 11.66 -19.69 -12.29
CA LYS A 272 13.04 -19.25 -12.49
C LYS A 272 13.14 -17.90 -13.21
N SER A 273 12.09 -17.50 -13.91
CA SER A 273 12.07 -16.25 -14.65
C SER A 273 12.02 -15.04 -13.71
N PRO A 274 12.77 -13.97 -14.04
CA PRO A 274 12.71 -12.72 -13.29
C PRO A 274 11.32 -12.09 -13.39
N ASP A 275 11.00 -11.22 -12.44
CA ASP A 275 9.76 -10.45 -12.43
C ASP A 275 9.74 -9.47 -13.61
N GLN A 276 8.91 -9.77 -14.62
CA GLN A 276 8.76 -8.98 -15.84
C GLN A 276 7.81 -7.80 -15.65
N SER A 277 7.05 -7.74 -14.55
CA SER A 277 6.20 -6.57 -14.24
C SER A 277 7.04 -5.31 -13.97
N LYS A 278 8.34 -5.49 -13.74
CA LYS A 278 9.35 -4.45 -13.58
C LYS A 278 10.09 -4.09 -14.89
N LEU A 279 9.96 -4.90 -15.95
CA LEU A 279 10.74 -4.79 -17.18
C LEU A 279 10.01 -4.09 -18.34
N TYR A 280 8.68 -3.99 -18.27
CA TYR A 280 7.86 -3.38 -19.34
C TYR A 280 7.08 -2.16 -18.82
N MET A 281 7.81 -1.05 -18.63
CA MET A 281 7.24 0.29 -18.81
C MET A 281 7.20 0.52 -20.34
N PRO A 282 6.05 0.75 -20.98
CA PRO A 282 6.02 0.90 -22.43
C PRO A 282 6.82 2.14 -22.85
N GLN A 283 7.94 1.93 -23.54
CA GLN A 283 8.68 2.94 -24.31
C GLN A 283 7.93 3.36 -25.61
N GLY A 284 6.60 3.39 -25.58
CA GLY A 284 5.77 3.74 -26.72
C GLY A 284 5.39 5.21 -26.68
N ASN A 285 5.84 5.98 -27.68
CA ASN A 285 5.39 7.35 -27.94
C ASN A 285 3.86 7.46 -27.86
N ILE A 286 3.35 8.05 -26.79
CA ILE A 286 1.98 8.57 -26.74
C ILE A 286 1.99 9.81 -27.64
N ARG A 287 1.49 9.65 -28.88
CA ARG A 287 1.03 10.81 -29.65
C ARG A 287 -0.23 11.33 -28.97
N CYS A 288 -0.08 12.31 -28.08
CA CYS A 288 -1.17 13.20 -27.75
C CYS A 288 -1.49 14.00 -29.01
N GLY A 289 -2.67 13.77 -29.58
CA GLY A 289 -3.21 14.58 -30.67
C GLY A 289 -3.62 15.95 -30.16
N CYS A 290 -2.67 16.85 -29.98
CA CYS A 290 -2.93 18.28 -30.06
C CYS A 290 -2.42 18.75 -31.43
N ARG A 291 -3.34 19.24 -32.27
CA ARG A 291 -3.00 20.01 -33.46
C ARG A 291 -2.28 21.27 -33.02
N SER A 292 -0.97 21.33 -33.27
CA SER A 292 -0.23 22.41 -33.97
C SER A 292 1.19 22.49 -33.45
N GLU A 293 2.12 22.15 -34.34
CA GLU A 293 3.50 22.65 -34.48
C GLU A 293 4.20 23.19 -33.22
N VAL A 294 5.22 22.47 -32.74
CA VAL A 294 6.65 22.82 -32.94
C VAL A 294 7.49 21.60 -32.56
N VAL A 295 8.36 21.22 -33.48
CA VAL A 295 9.33 20.13 -33.40
C VAL A 295 10.54 20.60 -32.59
N ASN A 296 10.99 19.82 -31.61
CA ASN A 296 12.39 19.39 -31.52
C ASN A 296 12.59 18.30 -30.46
N SER A 297 13.19 17.20 -30.94
CA SER A 297 14.02 16.20 -30.27
C SER A 297 14.17 16.24 -28.75
N LEU A 298 14.05 15.09 -28.09
CA LEU A 298 15.04 14.65 -27.10
C LEU A 298 15.02 13.13 -26.91
N SER A 299 16.24 12.60 -26.87
CA SER A 299 16.67 11.22 -26.77
C SER A 299 16.59 10.66 -25.35
N CYS A 300 16.49 9.33 -25.28
CA CYS A 300 16.62 8.51 -24.07
C CYS A 300 17.86 8.85 -23.24
N GLY A 301 17.66 9.19 -21.96
CA GLY A 301 18.68 9.29 -20.93
C GLY A 301 18.09 9.80 -19.61
N VAL A 302 18.37 9.09 -18.52
CA VAL A 302 18.37 9.57 -17.12
C VAL A 302 17.03 9.70 -16.37
N VAL A 303 17.10 9.14 -15.14
CA VAL A 303 16.29 9.30 -13.92
C VAL A 303 15.31 10.49 -13.88
N GLY A 304 14.06 10.20 -13.52
CA GLY A 304 13.11 11.19 -12.99
C GLY A 304 11.83 11.33 -13.81
N ARG A 305 10.70 11.44 -13.10
CA ARG A 305 9.33 11.74 -13.56
C ARG A 305 8.43 10.53 -13.84
N CYS A 306 8.11 9.77 -12.79
CA CYS A 306 6.81 9.11 -12.74
C CYS A 306 5.71 10.19 -12.57
N HIS A 307 4.71 10.21 -13.45
CA HIS A 307 3.57 11.14 -13.40
C HIS A 307 2.38 10.58 -12.60
N PHE A 308 2.49 9.35 -12.09
CA PHE A 308 1.40 8.64 -11.41
C PHE A 308 1.86 8.08 -10.09
N LEU A 309 1.20 8.49 -9.01
CA LEU A 309 1.31 7.86 -7.71
C LEU A 309 0.56 6.52 -7.76
N ILE A 310 1.28 5.40 -7.67
CA ILE A 310 0.65 4.07 -7.69
C ILE A 310 0.29 3.71 -6.25
N VAL A 311 -1.00 3.76 -5.94
CA VAL A 311 -1.53 3.35 -4.64
C VAL A 311 -2.27 2.01 -4.80
N PRO A 312 -1.84 0.93 -4.12
CA PRO A 312 -2.46 -0.38 -4.23
C PRO A 312 -3.87 -0.40 -3.64
N SER A 313 -4.72 -1.25 -4.21
CA SER A 313 -6.11 -1.44 -3.78
C SER A 313 -6.26 -1.89 -2.32
N SER A 314 -5.22 -2.46 -1.71
CA SER A 314 -5.17 -2.76 -0.27
C SER A 314 -5.24 -1.52 0.61
N PHE A 315 -4.55 -0.44 0.22
CA PHE A 315 -4.61 0.85 0.90
C PHE A 315 -6.03 1.44 0.83
N MET A 316 -6.66 1.34 -0.35
CA MET A 316 -8.04 1.79 -0.53
C MET A 316 -9.00 0.96 0.36
N SER A 317 -8.91 -0.37 0.32
CA SER A 317 -9.79 -1.26 1.06
C SER A 317 -9.70 -1.11 2.58
N SER A 318 -8.52 -0.82 3.15
CA SER A 318 -8.37 -0.72 4.60
C SER A 318 -8.88 0.61 5.16
N ARG A 319 -8.86 1.71 4.38
CA ARG A 319 -9.37 3.02 4.82
C ARG A 319 -10.90 3.12 4.79
N MET A 320 -11.57 2.24 4.05
CA MET A 320 -13.03 2.15 3.99
C MET A 320 -13.65 1.42 5.18
N ASN A 321 -12.87 0.66 5.96
CA ASN A 321 -13.35 -0.17 7.07
C ASN A 321 -13.25 0.52 8.44
N VAL A 322 -12.83 1.79 8.50
CA VAL A 322 -12.78 2.60 9.73
C VAL A 322 -14.08 3.40 9.84
N ASP A 323 -14.70 3.51 11.02
CA ASP A 323 -15.90 4.35 11.22
C ASP A 323 -15.58 5.81 10.84
N GLY A 324 -16.22 6.37 9.79
CA GLY A 324 -15.85 7.67 9.21
C GLY A 324 -14.77 7.62 8.12
N GLY A 325 -14.48 6.42 7.58
CA GLY A 325 -13.49 6.18 6.54
C GLY A 325 -13.84 6.79 5.16
N TYR A 326 -12.79 7.06 4.38
CA TYR A 326 -12.88 7.71 3.07
C TYR A 326 -13.32 6.70 1.99
N SER A 327 -14.17 7.12 1.05
CA SER A 327 -14.67 6.27 -0.03
C SER A 327 -13.59 5.96 -1.08
N VAL A 328 -13.86 4.99 -1.97
CA VAL A 328 -12.97 4.67 -3.12
C VAL A 328 -12.74 5.91 -3.98
N ALA A 329 -13.80 6.71 -4.15
CA ALA A 329 -13.75 7.94 -4.92
C ALA A 329 -12.85 8.97 -4.24
N ASP A 330 -12.89 9.10 -2.91
CA ASP A 330 -12.07 10.06 -2.16
C ASP A 330 -10.59 9.70 -2.22
N LEU A 331 -10.25 8.41 -2.11
CA LEU A 331 -8.86 7.93 -2.20
C LEU A 331 -8.34 7.97 -3.64
N ALA A 332 -9.16 7.65 -4.64
CA ALA A 332 -8.80 7.84 -6.04
C ALA A 332 -8.60 9.32 -6.39
N THR A 333 -9.43 10.20 -5.82
CA THR A 333 -9.31 11.67 -5.94
C THR A 333 -8.02 12.14 -5.28
N LEU A 334 -7.71 11.68 -4.07
CA LEU A 334 -6.48 12.00 -3.36
C LEU A 334 -5.23 11.62 -4.17
N VAL A 335 -5.23 10.43 -4.76
CA VAL A 335 -4.10 9.92 -5.56
C VAL A 335 -3.96 10.68 -6.88
N THR A 336 -5.08 11.02 -7.51
CA THR A 336 -5.12 11.81 -8.76
C THR A 336 -4.67 13.25 -8.53
N ASN A 337 -5.01 13.81 -7.36
CA ASN A 337 -4.72 15.18 -6.97
C ASN A 337 -3.42 15.32 -6.16
N ALA A 338 -2.69 14.24 -5.90
CA ALA A 338 -1.45 14.28 -5.10
C ALA A 338 -0.44 15.30 -5.66
N LYS A 339 -0.35 15.46 -6.99
CA LYS A 339 0.52 16.45 -7.62
C LYS A 339 0.18 17.92 -7.31
N LEU A 340 -1.05 18.20 -6.83
CA LEU A 340 -1.49 19.54 -6.47
C LEU A 340 -1.11 19.89 -5.03
N PHE A 341 -0.93 18.88 -4.19
CA PHE A 341 -0.73 19.06 -2.75
C PHE A 341 0.70 18.75 -2.30
N TYR A 342 1.43 17.95 -3.06
CA TYR A 342 2.77 17.50 -2.72
C TYR A 342 3.77 17.93 -3.79
N ASP A 343 4.93 18.42 -3.35
CA ASP A 343 6.13 18.53 -4.20
C ASP A 343 6.87 17.20 -4.26
N THR A 344 6.79 16.38 -3.21
CA THR A 344 7.41 15.06 -3.16
C THR A 344 6.48 14.09 -2.49
N ILE A 345 6.34 12.89 -3.06
CA ILE A 345 5.67 11.78 -2.40
C ILE A 345 6.25 10.45 -2.89
N ILE A 346 6.72 9.65 -1.95
CA ILE A 346 7.28 8.32 -2.15
C ILE A 346 6.57 7.39 -1.19
N VAL A 347 6.05 6.29 -1.72
CA VAL A 347 5.29 5.30 -0.96
C VAL A 347 6.05 3.99 -1.00
N GLU A 348 6.51 3.52 0.16
CA GLU A 348 7.21 2.25 0.30
C GLU A 348 6.36 1.23 1.04
N TYR A 349 6.27 0.03 0.47
CA TYR A 349 5.67 -1.15 1.11
C TYR A 349 6.78 -2.05 1.66
N LEU A 350 6.73 -2.27 2.96
CA LEU A 350 7.68 -3.08 3.72
C LEU A 350 7.18 -4.52 3.87
N SER A 351 8.07 -5.43 4.22
CA SER A 351 7.70 -6.82 4.53
C SER A 351 7.07 -6.98 5.92
N GLU A 352 7.44 -6.10 6.84
CA GLU A 352 7.06 -6.11 8.27
C GLU A 352 6.62 -4.69 8.68
N THR A 353 5.91 -4.58 9.80
CA THR A 353 5.40 -3.29 10.31
C THR A 353 6.54 -2.40 10.86
N PRO A 354 6.73 -1.17 10.36
CA PRO A 354 7.70 -0.23 10.91
C PRO A 354 7.13 0.50 12.13
N MET A 355 7.71 0.28 13.31
CA MET A 355 7.29 0.95 14.55
C MET A 355 7.92 2.33 14.72
N THR A 356 9.06 2.56 14.08
CA THR A 356 9.85 3.78 14.30
C THR A 356 10.68 4.12 13.07
N VAL A 357 10.82 5.42 12.81
CA VAL A 357 11.53 5.95 11.65
C VAL A 357 12.34 7.18 12.05
N GLN A 358 13.56 7.31 11.51
CA GLN A 358 14.37 8.50 11.70
C GLN A 358 15.28 8.79 10.50
N TRP A 359 15.29 10.04 10.05
CA TRP A 359 16.28 10.53 9.09
C TRP A 359 17.67 10.59 9.70
N MET A 360 18.65 10.01 9.00
CA MET A 360 20.05 10.07 9.39
C MET A 360 20.70 11.35 8.83
N PRO A 361 21.56 12.04 9.58
CA PRO A 361 22.39 13.12 9.03
C PRO A 361 23.26 12.59 7.88
N SER A 362 23.44 13.39 6.84
CA SER A 362 24.34 13.07 5.74
C SER A 362 25.77 12.98 6.26
N GLN A 363 26.50 11.95 5.82
CA GLN A 363 27.94 11.93 5.96
C GLN A 363 28.50 12.66 4.74
N ASN A 364 29.30 13.70 4.93
CA ASN A 364 30.00 14.41 3.85
C ASN A 364 30.74 13.39 2.96
N SER A 365 30.12 13.03 1.85
CA SER A 365 30.61 12.10 0.84
C SER A 365 30.18 12.68 -0.49
N GLU A 366 30.88 13.72 -0.91
CA GLU A 366 30.92 14.15 -2.30
C GLU A 366 31.36 12.95 -3.15
N LEU A 367 30.41 12.29 -3.82
CA LEU A 367 30.75 11.43 -4.96
C LEU A 367 31.22 12.36 -6.08
N PRO A 368 32.31 12.03 -6.79
CA PRO A 368 32.89 12.92 -7.80
C PRO A 368 31.89 13.14 -8.93
N ALA A 369 31.69 14.40 -9.28
CA ALA A 369 30.85 14.84 -10.37
C ALA A 369 31.19 14.08 -11.66
N SER A 370 30.32 13.15 -12.06
CA SER A 370 30.29 12.64 -13.42
C SER A 370 29.49 13.61 -14.27
N THR A 371 30.12 14.04 -15.35
CA THR A 371 29.66 15.05 -16.29
C THR A 371 28.40 14.61 -17.03
N SER A 372 27.22 14.97 -16.51
CA SER A 372 26.00 15.16 -17.30
C SER A 372 25.02 16.05 -16.53
N SER A 373 24.51 17.09 -17.18
CA SER A 373 23.82 18.24 -16.58
C SER A 373 22.39 17.98 -16.03
N GLU A 374 21.96 16.72 -15.87
CA GLU A 374 20.60 16.37 -15.40
C GLU A 374 20.57 15.41 -14.18
N VAL A 375 21.68 14.74 -13.85
CA VAL A 375 21.82 13.89 -12.63
C VAL A 375 21.97 14.74 -11.36
N ASP A 376 22.06 16.06 -11.50
CA ASP A 376 22.39 16.99 -10.42
C ASP A 376 21.18 17.44 -9.57
N SER A 377 20.03 16.81 -9.74
CA SER A 377 18.73 17.25 -9.20
C SER A 377 18.20 16.44 -8.01
N VAL A 378 18.79 15.27 -7.74
CA VAL A 378 18.43 14.35 -6.64
C VAL A 378 19.62 14.10 -5.71
N ILE A 379 19.34 13.75 -4.46
CA ILE A 379 20.31 13.36 -3.43
C ILE A 379 19.89 12.09 -2.73
N THR A 380 20.89 11.32 -2.30
CA THR A 380 20.66 10.13 -1.47
C THR A 380 20.54 10.53 -0.02
N ARG A 381 19.39 10.26 0.60
CA ARG A 381 19.16 10.41 2.04
C ARG A 381 19.03 9.04 2.68
N ARG A 382 19.49 8.92 3.93
CA ARG A 382 19.46 7.67 4.70
C ARG A 382 18.34 7.70 5.71
N LEU A 383 17.53 6.64 5.74
CA LEU A 383 16.44 6.45 6.68
C LEU A 383 16.72 5.22 7.55
N LEU A 384 16.71 5.42 8.86
CA LEU A 384 16.82 4.38 9.85
C LEU A 384 15.41 3.92 10.26
N MET A 385 15.17 2.61 10.27
CA MET A 385 13.85 2.03 10.52
C MET A 385 13.94 0.86 11.50
N GLY A 386 13.02 0.82 12.46
CA GLY A 386 12.84 -0.30 13.39
C GLY A 386 11.53 -1.00 13.10
N MET A 387 11.58 -2.33 12.96
CA MET A 387 10.42 -3.15 12.63
C MET A 387 9.87 -3.85 13.87
N LEU A 388 8.56 -4.15 13.88
CA LEU A 388 7.90 -4.88 14.95
C LEU A 388 8.43 -6.31 15.05
N THR A 389 8.33 -7.10 13.98
CA THR A 389 8.72 -8.53 13.95
C THR A 389 9.95 -8.79 13.07
N GLY A 390 10.72 -7.75 12.75
CA GLY A 390 11.77 -7.79 11.74
C GLY A 390 13.08 -7.10 12.13
N PRO A 391 14.03 -6.99 11.19
CA PRO A 391 15.33 -6.39 11.44
C PRO A 391 15.27 -4.86 11.58
N LEU A 392 16.24 -4.30 12.29
CA LEU A 392 16.60 -2.89 12.14
C LEU A 392 17.20 -2.68 10.75
N LEU A 393 16.69 -1.71 10.00
CA LEU A 393 17.13 -1.41 8.63
C LEU A 393 17.70 0.00 8.53
N LEU A 394 18.79 0.13 7.78
CA LEU A 394 19.27 1.41 7.26
C LEU A 394 19.08 1.39 5.75
N LYS A 395 18.21 2.26 5.23
CA LYS A 395 17.88 2.36 3.81
C LYS A 395 18.33 3.68 3.22
N GLU A 396 18.64 3.66 1.93
CA GLU A 396 18.97 4.84 1.13
C GLU A 396 17.88 5.11 0.10
N PHE A 397 17.35 6.33 0.16
CA PHE A 397 16.32 6.84 -0.74
C PHE A 397 16.90 7.93 -1.62
N LEU A 398 16.52 7.92 -2.89
CA LEU A 398 16.73 9.05 -3.79
C LEU A 398 15.57 10.02 -3.59
N VAL A 399 15.89 11.23 -3.14
CA VAL A 399 14.94 12.31 -2.90
C VAL A 399 15.43 13.58 -3.59
N PRO A 400 14.55 14.52 -3.96
CA PRO A 400 14.95 15.72 -4.67
C PRO A 400 15.81 16.64 -3.78
N LYS A 401 16.79 17.33 -4.38
CA LYS A 401 17.55 18.38 -3.68
C LYS A 401 16.61 19.52 -3.26
N PRO A 402 16.95 20.32 -2.22
CA PRO A 402 16.18 21.51 -1.86
C PRO A 402 15.98 22.51 -3.01
N SER A 403 16.92 22.56 -3.97
CA SER A 403 16.85 23.39 -5.17
C SER A 403 15.94 22.84 -6.28
N TYR A 404 15.44 21.61 -6.14
CA TYR A 404 14.55 20.99 -7.12
C TYR A 404 13.21 21.72 -7.16
N LYS A 405 12.77 22.07 -8.37
CA LYS A 405 11.47 22.68 -8.62
C LYS A 405 10.61 21.72 -9.44
N GLY A 406 9.51 21.27 -8.85
CA GLY A 406 8.53 20.39 -9.49
C GLY A 406 8.15 19.18 -8.63
N TYR A 407 7.17 18.42 -9.12
CA TYR A 407 6.70 17.20 -8.49
C TYR A 407 7.71 16.06 -8.64
N PHE A 408 8.11 15.45 -7.52
CA PHE A 408 8.95 14.27 -7.47
C PHE A 408 8.20 13.07 -6.88
N CYS A 409 8.22 11.95 -7.59
CA CYS A 409 7.93 10.65 -7.01
C CYS A 409 8.93 9.63 -7.54
N SER A 410 9.23 8.63 -6.72
CA SER A 410 10.13 7.54 -7.07
C SER A 410 9.38 6.21 -7.01
N ALA A 411 9.55 5.41 -8.05
CA ALA A 411 9.14 4.01 -8.06
C ALA A 411 10.33 3.05 -7.83
N ASP A 412 11.55 3.60 -7.77
CA ASP A 412 12.76 2.81 -7.55
C ASP A 412 12.78 2.32 -6.10
N PRO A 413 12.96 1.00 -5.86
CA PRO A 413 13.04 0.48 -4.51
C PRO A 413 14.27 1.07 -3.80
N PRO A 414 14.14 1.50 -2.54
CA PRO A 414 15.28 2.04 -1.82
C PRO A 414 16.33 0.95 -1.57
N ARG A 415 17.60 1.37 -1.56
CA ARG A 415 18.72 0.47 -1.33
C ARG A 415 18.85 0.16 0.16
N VAL A 416 18.80 -1.12 0.54
CA VAL A 416 19.10 -1.53 1.91
C VAL A 416 20.61 -1.54 2.13
N VAL A 417 21.10 -0.70 3.02
CA VAL A 417 22.53 -0.51 3.30
C VAL A 417 23.01 -1.41 4.43
N LYS A 418 22.21 -1.48 5.51
CA LYS A 418 22.48 -2.31 6.69
C LYS A 418 21.19 -2.95 7.15
N ALA A 419 21.29 -4.18 7.63
CA ALA A 419 20.19 -4.92 8.25
C ALA A 419 20.72 -5.70 9.44
N VAL A 420 20.13 -5.50 10.62
CA VAL A 420 20.50 -6.18 11.86
C VAL A 420 19.28 -6.87 12.44
N ASN A 421 19.37 -8.17 12.66
CA ASN A 421 18.27 -8.91 13.27
C ASN A 421 18.26 -8.72 14.79
N PHE A 422 17.08 -8.53 15.36
CA PHE A 422 16.85 -8.56 16.80
C PHE A 422 15.82 -9.64 17.11
N CYS A 423 16.01 -10.40 18.18
CA CYS A 423 15.06 -11.44 18.60
C CYS A 423 13.84 -10.89 19.37
N THR A 424 13.64 -9.58 19.34
CA THR A 424 12.64 -8.85 20.12
C THR A 424 12.10 -7.69 19.30
N GLU A 425 10.88 -7.27 19.61
CA GLU A 425 10.22 -6.15 18.94
C GLU A 425 10.95 -4.82 19.21
N LEU A 426 11.09 -3.99 18.17
CA LEU A 426 11.75 -2.69 18.27
C LEU A 426 10.72 -1.58 18.44
N ASN A 427 10.62 -1.03 19.64
CA ASN A 427 9.59 -0.05 20.02
C ASN A 427 9.95 1.36 19.54
N ARG A 428 11.20 1.79 19.78
CA ARG A 428 11.71 3.09 19.31
C ARG A 428 13.22 3.07 19.14
N ILE A 429 13.71 3.73 18.09
CA ILE A 429 15.14 3.89 17.83
C ILE A 429 15.47 5.36 17.60
N ARG A 430 16.60 5.81 18.16
CA ARG A 430 17.10 7.17 17.95
C ARG A 430 18.63 7.18 17.84
N CYS A 431 19.15 7.88 16.83
CA CYS A 431 20.59 8.13 16.68
C CYS A 431 21.06 9.27 17.59
N MET A 432 22.26 9.14 18.14
CA MET A 432 22.88 10.18 18.96
C MET A 432 23.24 11.40 18.09
N PRO A 433 22.74 12.61 18.40
CA PRO A 433 22.95 13.80 17.56
C PRO A 433 24.43 14.14 17.31
N GLN A 434 25.30 13.90 18.30
CA GLN A 434 26.72 14.23 18.21
C GLN A 434 27.56 13.15 17.52
N LYS A 435 27.08 11.89 17.50
CA LYS A 435 27.72 10.77 16.78
C LYS A 435 26.62 9.84 16.22
N PRO A 436 26.08 10.13 15.02
CA PRO A 436 24.90 9.45 14.48
C PRO A 436 25.06 7.94 14.24
N SER A 437 26.29 7.40 14.22
CA SER A 437 26.48 5.95 14.16
C SER A 437 26.08 5.23 15.43
N ILE A 438 26.03 5.91 16.58
CA ILE A 438 25.52 5.33 17.83
C ILE A 438 24.00 5.45 17.85
N VAL A 439 23.32 4.32 17.92
CA VAL A 439 21.86 4.21 17.95
C VAL A 439 21.43 3.62 19.28
N ALA A 440 20.53 4.32 19.98
CA ALA A 440 19.80 3.77 21.12
C ALA A 440 18.53 3.08 20.63
N ILE A 441 18.23 1.93 21.22
CA ILE A 441 17.14 1.05 20.84
C ILE A 441 16.36 0.69 22.10
N LYS A 442 15.08 1.06 22.12
CA LYS A 442 14.08 0.52 23.05
C LYS A 442 13.38 -0.65 22.37
N CYS A 443 13.22 -1.74 23.11
CA CYS A 443 12.61 -2.97 22.63
C CYS A 443 11.70 -3.55 23.72
N GLN A 444 11.09 -4.70 23.45
CA GLN A 444 10.29 -5.43 24.44
C GLN A 444 11.10 -5.87 25.69
N HIS A 445 12.44 -5.93 25.57
CA HIS A 445 13.31 -6.15 26.73
C HIS A 445 13.42 -4.87 27.59
N PRO A 446 13.51 -4.97 28.93
CA PRO A 446 13.59 -3.79 29.80
C PRO A 446 14.78 -2.87 29.50
N ASP A 447 15.95 -3.45 29.30
CA ASP A 447 17.20 -2.74 29.00
C ASP A 447 17.09 -1.90 27.71
N VAL A 448 17.73 -0.72 27.72
CA VAL A 448 17.97 0.05 26.50
C VAL A 448 19.27 -0.45 25.86
N LEU A 449 19.23 -0.77 24.57
CA LEU A 449 20.40 -1.27 23.84
C LEU A 449 21.09 -0.13 23.08
N LEU A 450 22.42 -0.11 23.13
CA LEU A 450 23.23 0.78 22.31
C LEU A 450 23.93 -0.05 21.22
N LEU A 451 23.74 0.36 19.97
CA LEU A 451 24.33 -0.24 18.79
C LEU A 451 25.23 0.79 18.10
N ASP A 452 26.50 0.42 17.83
CA ASP A 452 27.34 1.19 16.91
C ASP A 452 27.13 0.67 15.48
N LEU A 453 26.43 1.44 14.66
CA LEU A 453 26.19 1.10 13.27
C LEU A 453 27.48 0.93 12.48
N ASP A 454 28.57 1.62 12.80
CA ASP A 454 29.84 1.49 12.07
C ASP A 454 30.46 0.10 12.24
N SER A 455 30.12 -0.61 13.32
CA SER A 455 30.50 -2.01 13.54
C SER A 455 29.72 -3.00 12.66
N VAL A 456 28.58 -2.58 12.12
CA VAL A 456 27.72 -3.40 11.26
C VAL A 456 28.22 -3.35 9.82
N PRO A 457 28.52 -4.50 9.18
CA PRO A 457 29.01 -4.54 7.81
C PRO A 457 27.97 -3.99 6.83
N LEU A 458 28.45 -3.33 5.78
CA LEU A 458 27.61 -2.92 4.65
C LEU A 458 27.18 -4.17 3.88
N LEU A 459 25.91 -4.22 3.46
CA LEU A 459 25.43 -5.26 2.57
C LEU A 459 26.03 -5.04 1.18
N ALA A 460 26.69 -6.09 0.63
CA ALA A 460 27.31 -6.02 -0.69
C ALA A 460 26.25 -5.84 -1.79
N GLY A 461 26.48 -4.88 -2.69
CA GLY A 461 25.52 -4.42 -3.69
C GLY A 461 24.87 -5.54 -4.49
N SER A 462 23.61 -5.81 -4.17
CA SER A 462 22.65 -6.38 -5.09
C SER A 462 21.38 -5.57 -4.92
N GLU A 463 20.85 -5.03 -6.02
CA GLU A 463 19.55 -4.36 -6.09
C GLU A 463 18.38 -5.33 -5.88
N SER A 464 18.65 -6.52 -5.30
CA SER A 464 17.68 -7.55 -4.99
C SER A 464 17.22 -7.44 -3.54
N SER A 465 15.92 -7.62 -3.33
CA SER A 465 15.25 -7.75 -2.03
C SER A 465 15.70 -8.96 -1.18
N ASP A 466 16.64 -9.77 -1.67
CA ASP A 466 17.17 -10.94 -0.97
C ASP A 466 18.47 -10.55 -0.25
N PHE A 467 18.33 -10.07 0.99
CA PHE A 467 19.45 -9.86 1.91
C PHE A 467 19.26 -10.72 3.16
N THR A 468 20.37 -11.18 3.74
CA THR A 468 20.38 -11.86 5.04
C THR A 468 20.78 -10.85 6.12
N PRO A 469 19.90 -10.51 7.08
CA PRO A 469 20.27 -9.63 8.19
C PRO A 469 21.42 -10.21 9.02
N VAL A 470 22.22 -9.34 9.63
CA VAL A 470 23.27 -9.75 10.55
C VAL A 470 22.64 -10.26 11.85
N GLU A 471 22.87 -11.53 12.21
CA GLU A 471 22.23 -12.17 13.38
C GLU A 471 22.89 -11.84 14.72
N SER A 472 24.18 -11.51 14.73
CA SER A 472 24.93 -11.25 15.97
C SER A 472 25.72 -9.94 15.86
N VAL A 473 25.25 -8.90 16.54
CA VAL A 473 25.99 -7.65 16.72
C VAL A 473 26.20 -7.37 18.20
N GLN A 474 27.40 -6.90 18.54
CA GLN A 474 27.70 -6.50 19.90
C GLN A 474 26.89 -5.24 20.24
N THR A 475 26.07 -5.34 21.29
CA THR A 475 25.30 -4.22 21.83
C THR A 475 25.71 -3.97 23.28
N THR A 476 25.77 -2.71 23.67
CA THR A 476 25.97 -2.33 25.08
C THR A 476 24.62 -2.14 25.73
N LYS A 477 24.41 -2.75 26.90
CA LYS A 477 23.13 -2.70 27.62
C LYS A 477 23.13 -1.61 28.67
N LEU A 478 22.08 -0.82 28.72
CA LEU A 478 21.77 0.13 29.78
C LEU A 478 20.64 -0.46 30.65
N ALA A 479 20.99 -0.98 31.83
CA ALA A 479 20.07 -1.70 32.71
C ALA A 479 19.60 -0.82 33.87
N GLY A 480 18.29 -0.79 34.10
CA GLY A 480 17.66 -0.02 35.17
C GLY A 480 16.14 0.10 35.07
N HIS A 481 15.58 -0.14 33.88
CA HIS A 481 14.14 -0.38 33.74
C HIS A 481 13.77 -1.82 34.08
N GLU A 482 12.51 -2.04 34.44
CA GLU A 482 11.95 -3.36 34.78
C GLU A 482 10.97 -3.87 33.71
N LYS A 483 10.50 -2.99 32.81
CA LYS A 483 9.59 -3.31 31.70
C LYS A 483 10.00 -2.63 30.41
N GLU A 484 9.32 -2.96 29.31
CA GLU A 484 9.48 -2.28 28.02
C GLU A 484 9.01 -0.81 28.06
N GLY A 485 9.15 -0.11 26.95
CA GLY A 485 8.62 1.25 26.80
C GLY A 485 8.95 1.86 25.44
N PHE A 486 8.34 3.02 25.17
CA PHE A 486 8.49 3.74 23.90
C PHE A 486 9.27 5.05 24.04
N GLY A 487 9.17 5.74 25.18
CA GLY A 487 9.87 7.01 25.42
C GLY A 487 11.39 6.89 25.29
N LEU A 488 11.97 7.62 24.33
CA LEU A 488 13.40 7.61 24.05
C LEU A 488 13.84 8.93 23.40
N CYS A 489 14.74 9.68 24.05
CA CYS A 489 15.20 10.97 23.55
C CYS A 489 16.67 11.25 23.91
N TRP A 490 17.48 11.62 22.92
CA TRP A 490 18.86 12.06 23.13
C TRP A 490 18.94 13.54 23.47
N SER A 491 19.83 13.91 24.39
CA SER A 491 20.15 15.31 24.64
C SER A 491 21.00 15.86 23.50
N THR A 492 20.62 17.03 22.97
CA THR A 492 21.46 17.80 22.03
C THR A 492 22.53 18.61 22.76
N ALA A 493 22.24 19.05 23.99
CA ALA A 493 23.13 19.89 24.80
C ALA A 493 24.24 19.10 25.50
N ASN A 494 23.93 17.90 26.03
CA ASN A 494 24.90 17.04 26.70
C ASN A 494 25.24 15.82 25.83
N PRO A 495 26.46 15.72 25.29
CA PRO A 495 26.85 14.58 24.48
C PRO A 495 26.72 13.27 25.25
N GLY A 496 25.98 12.32 24.68
CA GLY A 496 25.82 10.98 25.23
C GLY A 496 24.76 10.85 26.30
N PHE A 497 24.05 11.93 26.66
CA PHE A 497 22.97 11.84 27.63
C PHE A 497 21.70 11.34 26.93
N LEU A 498 21.15 10.26 27.44
CA LEU A 498 19.97 9.60 26.90
C LEU A 498 18.88 9.56 27.97
N LEU A 499 17.66 9.93 27.59
CA LEU A 499 16.46 9.84 28.40
C LEU A 499 15.60 8.68 27.89
N SER A 500 15.09 7.86 28.81
CA SER A 500 14.18 6.77 28.49
C SER A 500 13.02 6.70 29.46
N GLY A 501 11.81 6.51 28.92
CA GLY A 501 10.59 6.23 29.67
C GLY A 501 10.18 4.76 29.51
N SER A 502 9.44 4.22 30.49
CA SER A 502 9.01 2.82 30.49
C SER A 502 7.68 2.60 31.19
N HIS A 503 7.06 1.45 30.88
CA HIS A 503 5.84 0.95 31.53
C HIS A 503 6.05 0.51 32.99
N ASP A 504 7.27 0.64 33.51
CA ASP A 504 7.59 0.52 34.94
C ASP A 504 7.36 1.81 35.74
N ASN A 505 6.78 2.83 35.08
CA ASN A 505 6.48 4.16 35.61
C ASN A 505 7.73 4.98 35.94
N ARG A 506 8.90 4.60 35.41
CA ARG A 506 10.16 5.30 35.63
C ARG A 506 10.66 6.02 34.39
N VAL A 507 11.34 7.13 34.64
CA VAL A 507 12.18 7.82 33.67
C VAL A 507 13.63 7.66 34.10
N CYS A 508 14.49 7.19 33.20
CA CYS A 508 15.91 7.02 33.47
C CYS A 508 16.75 7.97 32.60
N VAL A 509 17.78 8.55 33.19
CA VAL A 509 18.80 9.34 32.48
C VAL A 509 20.11 8.56 32.49
N TRP A 510 20.74 8.40 31.32
CA TRP A 510 21.97 7.63 31.14
C TRP A 510 23.09 8.51 30.60
N ASN A 511 24.33 8.13 30.88
CA ASN A 511 25.48 8.56 30.10
C ASN A 511 25.95 7.38 29.22
N ALA A 512 25.48 7.38 27.97
CA ALA A 512 25.76 6.33 27.01
C ALA A 512 27.25 6.26 26.63
N VAL A 513 27.94 7.40 26.56
CA VAL A 513 29.39 7.44 26.25
C VAL A 513 30.18 6.69 27.31
N LYS A 514 29.88 6.95 28.60
CA LYS A 514 30.52 6.25 29.72
C LYS A 514 30.26 4.74 29.67
N ALA A 515 29.04 4.31 29.32
CA ALA A 515 28.69 2.89 29.19
C ALA A 515 29.39 2.22 28.00
N LEU A 516 29.54 2.93 26.87
CA LEU A 516 30.26 2.44 25.69
C LEU A 516 31.76 2.28 25.99
N GLU A 517 32.37 3.23 26.70
CA GLU A 517 33.78 3.18 27.10
C GLU A 517 34.08 2.06 28.09
N SER A 518 33.17 1.79 29.03
CA SER A 518 33.37 0.75 30.04
C SER A 518 33.19 -0.67 29.49
N GLY A 519 32.55 -0.82 28.31
CA GLY A 519 32.24 -2.13 27.71
C GLY A 519 31.36 -3.02 28.60
N SER A 520 30.71 -2.43 29.61
CA SER A 520 29.93 -3.10 30.64
C SER A 520 28.49 -2.59 30.66
N CYS A 521 27.64 -3.26 31.43
CA CYS A 521 26.25 -2.82 31.57
C CYS A 521 26.21 -1.46 32.29
N GLY A 522 25.71 -0.42 31.61
CA GLY A 522 25.59 0.92 32.17
C GLY A 522 24.44 1.00 33.16
N SER A 523 24.65 1.67 34.30
CA SER A 523 23.62 1.99 35.29
C SER A 523 23.10 3.43 35.08
N PRO A 524 21.85 3.74 35.49
CA PRO A 524 21.29 5.07 35.26
C PRO A 524 22.01 6.10 36.13
N LEU A 525 22.20 7.31 35.60
CA LEU A 525 22.68 8.46 36.35
C LEU A 525 21.62 8.93 37.34
N ASN A 526 20.37 9.00 36.89
CA ASN A 526 19.21 9.45 37.65
C ASN A 526 18.00 8.57 37.29
N VAL A 527 17.14 8.33 38.27
CA VAL A 527 15.89 7.58 38.11
C VAL A 527 14.77 8.38 38.75
N PHE A 528 13.77 8.75 37.94
CA PHE A 528 12.60 9.50 38.37
C PHE A 528 11.40 8.55 38.36
N SER A 529 10.65 8.49 39.47
CA SER A 529 9.59 7.48 39.70
C SER A 529 8.31 8.10 40.25
N LYS A 530 8.00 9.33 39.80
CA LYS A 530 6.85 10.10 40.28
C LYS A 530 5.55 9.82 39.53
N HIS A 531 5.64 9.26 38.34
CA HIS A 531 4.46 8.87 37.57
C HIS A 531 3.75 7.69 38.25
N GLU A 532 2.42 7.71 38.21
CA GLU A 532 1.56 6.66 38.76
C GLU A 532 1.10 5.65 37.70
N GLY A 533 1.48 5.86 36.43
CA GLY A 533 1.20 4.98 35.30
C GLY A 533 2.37 4.86 34.31
N PRO A 534 2.24 4.01 33.28
CA PRO A 534 3.24 3.85 32.22
C PRO A 534 3.68 5.18 31.61
N VAL A 535 4.99 5.40 31.51
CA VAL A 535 5.54 6.59 30.83
C VAL A 535 5.55 6.34 29.33
N ASN A 536 4.75 7.11 28.60
CA ASN A 536 4.54 6.95 27.17
C ASN A 536 5.64 7.63 26.36
N ASP A 537 5.97 8.88 26.71
CA ASP A 537 6.96 9.65 25.96
C ASP A 537 7.75 10.61 26.85
N VAL A 538 8.95 10.94 26.37
CA VAL A 538 9.92 11.79 27.08
C VAL A 538 10.63 12.69 26.08
N SER A 539 10.88 13.95 26.47
CA SER A 539 11.48 14.94 25.58
C SER A 539 12.46 15.83 26.33
N TRP A 540 13.70 15.92 25.84
CA TRP A 540 14.67 16.90 26.34
C TRP A 540 14.29 18.30 25.87
N ASN A 541 14.52 19.28 26.73
CA ASN A 541 14.62 20.66 26.25
C ASN A 541 15.88 20.78 25.37
N LEU A 542 15.72 21.34 24.18
CA LEU A 542 16.81 21.40 23.19
C LEU A 542 17.82 22.52 23.45
N LYS A 543 17.49 23.51 24.30
CA LYS A 543 18.39 24.61 24.69
C LYS A 543 18.91 24.49 26.12
N SER A 544 18.12 23.95 27.03
CA SER A 544 18.54 23.67 28.40
C SER A 544 19.22 22.31 28.50
N SER A 545 20.38 22.26 29.15
CA SER A 545 21.13 21.02 29.33
C SER A 545 20.62 20.13 30.45
N SER A 546 19.61 20.54 31.21
CA SER A 546 19.19 19.80 32.40
C SER A 546 17.69 19.56 32.51
N VAL A 547 16.89 20.27 31.71
CA VAL A 547 15.44 20.22 31.80
C VAL A 547 14.87 19.26 30.76
N PHE A 548 13.91 18.45 31.18
CA PHE A 548 13.17 17.55 30.31
C PHE A 548 11.71 17.45 30.76
N ALA A 549 10.87 16.90 29.88
CA ALA A 549 9.48 16.63 30.14
C ALA A 549 9.17 15.14 29.95
N SER A 550 8.21 14.64 30.73
CA SER A 550 7.68 13.28 30.61
C SER A 550 6.16 13.29 30.72
N VAL A 551 5.53 12.39 29.97
CA VAL A 551 4.07 12.18 29.95
C VAL A 551 3.76 10.70 30.09
N ALA A 552 2.60 10.40 30.69
CA ALA A 552 2.21 9.05 31.04
C ALA A 552 0.69 8.84 30.95
N ASP A 553 0.28 7.58 31.11
CA ASP A 553 -1.12 7.16 31.22
C ASP A 553 -1.83 7.73 32.46
N ASP A 554 -1.09 8.23 33.45
CA ASP A 554 -1.68 8.94 34.59
C ASP A 554 -2.25 10.32 34.20
N GLY A 555 -2.13 10.70 32.92
CA GLY A 555 -2.60 11.97 32.38
C GLY A 555 -1.82 13.17 32.89
N ARG A 556 -0.61 12.97 33.45
CA ARG A 556 0.23 14.04 33.99
C ARG A 556 1.39 14.37 33.07
N LEU A 557 1.64 15.67 32.92
CA LEU A 557 2.87 16.22 32.36
C LEU A 557 3.78 16.65 33.50
N PHE A 558 4.97 16.05 33.56
CA PHE A 558 6.03 16.44 34.48
C PHE A 558 7.08 17.24 33.74
N LEU A 559 7.48 18.38 34.31
CA LEU A 559 8.68 19.12 33.94
C LEU A 559 9.72 18.92 35.03
N GLU A 560 10.86 18.34 34.68
CA GLU A 560 11.89 17.94 35.64
C GLU A 560 13.25 18.53 35.28
N ASP A 561 14.07 18.75 36.32
CA ASP A 561 15.48 19.12 36.18
C ASP A 561 16.33 17.95 36.66
N MET A 562 17.20 17.43 35.80
CA MET A 562 18.01 16.27 36.14
C MET A 562 18.94 16.49 37.34
N ARG A 563 19.30 17.75 37.65
CA ARG A 563 20.16 18.12 38.78
C ARG A 563 19.44 17.99 40.12
N SER A 564 18.11 18.02 40.12
CA SER A 564 17.28 17.81 41.31
C SER A 564 17.25 16.36 41.77
N ASN A 565 17.78 15.43 40.97
CA ASN A 565 17.80 13.98 41.23
C ASN A 565 16.44 13.40 41.66
N GLY A 566 15.35 13.96 41.13
CA GLY A 566 14.00 13.48 41.41
C GLY A 566 13.43 13.90 42.77
N GLU A 567 14.08 14.77 43.54
CA GLU A 567 13.54 15.24 44.83
C GLU A 567 12.28 16.09 44.65
N SER A 568 12.31 17.08 43.75
CA SER A 568 11.15 17.93 43.44
C SER A 568 11.07 18.21 41.93
N PRO A 569 9.90 18.03 41.28
CA PRO A 569 9.75 18.40 39.88
C PRO A 569 9.69 19.94 39.78
N LEU A 570 10.10 20.50 38.65
CA LEU A 570 9.97 21.95 38.40
C LEU A 570 8.50 22.35 38.34
N SER A 571 7.68 21.52 37.70
CA SER A 571 6.22 21.69 37.63
C SER A 571 5.55 20.37 37.28
N VAL A 572 4.29 20.23 37.69
CA VAL A 572 3.43 19.08 37.35
C VAL A 572 2.06 19.59 37.00
N VAL A 573 1.48 19.05 35.93
CA VAL A 573 0.14 19.41 35.47
C VAL A 573 -0.61 18.12 35.19
N ALA A 574 -1.84 18.02 35.69
CA ALA A 574 -2.73 16.92 35.34
C ALA A 574 -3.69 17.38 34.23
N SER A 575 -3.96 16.48 33.28
CA SER A 575 -5.00 16.69 32.27
C SER A 575 -6.36 16.87 32.95
N LYS A 576 -7.13 17.88 32.52
CA LYS A 576 -8.44 18.23 33.10
C LYS A 576 -9.43 17.07 33.11
N ASN A 577 -9.32 16.16 32.14
CA ASN A 577 -10.22 15.01 31.98
C ASN A 577 -9.61 13.67 32.44
N ALA A 578 -8.41 13.70 33.05
CA ALA A 578 -7.64 12.49 33.40
C ALA A 578 -7.42 11.50 32.23
N ALA A 579 -7.51 11.98 30.99
CA ALA A 579 -7.19 11.19 29.80
C ALA A 579 -5.68 10.95 29.68
N HIS A 580 -5.30 9.83 29.10
CA HIS A 580 -3.90 9.45 28.91
C HIS A 580 -3.20 10.43 27.97
N THR A 581 -1.94 10.75 28.26
CA THR A 581 -1.11 11.63 27.41
C THR A 581 -0.03 10.78 26.77
N ASN A 582 -0.06 10.70 25.44
CA ASN A 582 0.72 9.72 24.67
C ASN A 582 2.07 10.28 24.22
N CYS A 583 2.15 11.58 23.87
CA CYS A 583 3.34 12.16 23.29
C CYS A 583 3.63 13.59 23.80
N VAL A 584 4.90 13.95 23.84
CA VAL A 584 5.38 15.28 24.26
C VAL A 584 6.57 15.73 23.42
N ALA A 585 6.57 16.98 22.98
CA ALA A 585 7.67 17.52 22.20
C ALA A 585 7.99 18.98 22.56
N PHE A 586 9.23 19.22 22.98
CA PHE A 586 9.76 20.59 23.08
C PHE A 586 9.99 21.21 21.71
N ASN A 587 9.67 22.50 21.60
CA ASN A 587 9.96 23.26 20.41
C ASN A 587 11.49 23.43 20.24
N PRO A 588 12.05 23.15 19.04
CA PRO A 588 13.49 23.21 18.81
C PRO A 588 14.06 24.63 18.83
N ALA A 589 13.27 25.64 18.48
CA ALA A 589 13.73 27.03 18.43
C ALA A 589 13.26 27.88 19.62
N LYS A 590 12.11 27.57 20.22
CA LYS A 590 11.52 28.29 21.36
C LYS A 590 11.64 27.45 22.64
N GLU A 591 12.58 27.82 23.51
CA GLU A 591 12.93 27.06 24.72
C GLU A 591 11.76 26.74 25.66
N PHE A 592 10.79 27.64 25.76
CA PHE A 592 9.70 27.54 26.72
C PHE A 592 8.42 26.98 26.13
N ILE A 593 8.38 26.62 24.84
CA ILE A 593 7.18 26.07 24.23
C ILE A 593 7.32 24.56 24.10
N LEU A 594 6.28 23.85 24.50
CA LEU A 594 6.15 22.42 24.27
C LEU A 594 4.70 22.08 23.98
N VAL A 595 4.50 20.96 23.30
CA VAL A 595 3.17 20.44 22.93
C VAL A 595 2.99 19.03 23.45
N THR A 596 1.75 18.70 23.80
CA THR A 596 1.35 17.36 24.23
C THR A 596 0.11 16.91 23.46
N GLY A 597 0.02 15.62 23.16
CA GLY A 597 -1.15 14.98 22.58
C GLY A 597 -1.54 13.71 23.34
N GLY A 598 -2.82 13.37 23.34
CA GLY A 598 -3.33 12.20 24.05
C GLY A 598 -4.67 11.68 23.52
N ASP A 599 -5.27 10.78 24.29
CA ASP A 599 -6.52 10.08 23.96
C ASP A 599 -7.76 10.98 24.04
N ASP A 600 -7.62 12.18 24.62
CA ASP A 600 -8.68 13.20 24.64
C ASP A 600 -8.88 13.88 23.28
N GLN A 601 -8.12 13.50 22.25
CA GLN A 601 -8.17 14.08 20.90
C GLN A 601 -7.79 15.58 20.88
N LEU A 602 -7.08 16.03 21.93
CA LEU A 602 -6.63 17.40 22.10
C LEU A 602 -5.12 17.49 21.91
N ILE A 603 -4.69 18.55 21.24
CA ILE A 603 -3.29 19.00 21.27
C ILE A 603 -3.21 20.24 22.14
N LYS A 604 -2.43 20.16 23.22
CA LYS A 604 -2.27 21.26 24.18
C LYS A 604 -0.90 21.90 23.99
N VAL A 605 -0.88 23.21 23.87
CA VAL A 605 0.32 24.03 23.77
C VAL A 605 0.60 24.62 25.16
N TRP A 606 1.83 24.45 25.65
CA TRP A 606 2.22 24.87 26.98
C TRP A 606 3.38 25.86 26.96
N ASP A 607 3.38 26.76 27.94
CA ASP A 607 4.55 27.57 28.29
C ASP A 607 5.21 26.97 29.54
N ALA A 608 6.43 26.45 29.39
CA ALA A 608 7.21 25.83 30.45
C ALA A 608 7.47 26.76 31.66
N ARG A 609 7.36 28.08 31.49
CA ARG A 609 7.49 29.05 32.59
C ARG A 609 6.23 29.14 33.44
N LYS A 610 5.07 28.83 32.85
CA LYS A 610 3.75 28.86 33.52
C LYS A 610 2.92 27.67 33.05
N LEU A 611 3.23 26.50 33.59
CA LEU A 611 2.57 25.25 33.27
C LEU A 611 1.18 25.09 33.88
N THR A 612 0.73 25.99 34.77
CA THR A 612 -0.57 25.84 35.46
C THR A 612 -1.77 25.80 34.52
N ASP A 613 -1.69 26.52 33.40
CA ASP A 613 -2.76 26.61 32.40
C ASP A 613 -2.15 26.36 31.02
N GLU A 614 -2.88 25.66 30.14
CA GLU A 614 -2.53 25.58 28.73
C GLU A 614 -2.63 26.95 28.06
N VAL A 615 -1.70 27.23 27.12
CA VAL A 615 -1.69 28.48 26.34
C VAL A 615 -2.74 28.42 25.24
N HIS A 616 -2.84 27.28 24.59
CA HIS A 616 -3.79 27.01 23.50
C HIS A 616 -4.16 25.53 23.49
N CYS A 617 -5.34 25.21 22.97
CA CYS A 617 -5.85 23.85 22.86
C CYS A 617 -6.49 23.69 21.48
N ILE A 618 -6.08 22.65 20.75
CA ILE A 618 -6.55 22.36 19.39
C ILE A 618 -7.36 21.08 19.46
N GLU A 619 -8.61 21.14 18.99
CA GLU A 619 -9.50 19.98 18.87
C GLU A 619 -9.32 19.33 17.49
N CYS A 620 -8.89 18.06 17.45
CA CYS A 620 -8.52 17.42 16.19
C CYS A 620 -9.69 16.69 15.49
N ASN A 621 -10.71 16.27 16.24
CA ASN A 621 -11.90 15.51 15.77
C ASN A 621 -11.56 14.26 14.92
N SER A 622 -10.34 13.74 15.00
CA SER A 622 -9.81 12.70 14.10
C SER A 622 -9.25 11.47 14.83
N GLY A 623 -9.42 11.39 16.16
CA GLY A 623 -8.95 10.27 17.00
C GLY A 623 -7.86 10.67 18.00
N GLY A 624 -7.47 9.73 18.87
CA GLY A 624 -6.39 9.90 19.85
C GLY A 624 -5.04 10.24 19.18
N ILE A 625 -4.31 11.19 19.75
CA ILE A 625 -3.02 11.65 19.19
C ILE A 625 -1.90 10.74 19.69
N CYS A 626 -1.20 10.09 18.77
CA CYS A 626 -0.17 9.08 19.08
C CYS A 626 1.26 9.61 18.92
N SER A 627 1.50 10.58 18.02
CA SER A 627 2.84 11.11 17.75
C SER A 627 2.82 12.59 17.39
N ILE A 628 3.81 13.35 17.86
CA ILE A 628 3.99 14.77 17.53
C ILE A 628 5.45 15.05 17.20
N ALA A 629 5.69 15.81 16.13
CA ALA A 629 7.03 16.22 15.74
C ALA A 629 7.05 17.67 15.21
N TRP A 630 7.91 18.51 15.80
CA TRP A 630 8.11 19.89 15.33
C TRP A 630 8.84 19.94 13.99
N CYS A 631 8.40 20.86 13.13
CA CYS A 631 9.15 21.21 11.94
C CYS A 631 10.49 21.84 12.34
N LEU A 632 11.56 21.47 11.64
CA LEU A 632 12.91 21.98 11.91
C LEU A 632 13.20 23.30 11.17
N ASP A 633 12.41 23.63 10.15
CA ASP A 633 12.59 24.82 9.30
C ASP A 633 11.74 26.01 9.75
N LYS A 634 10.52 25.78 10.24
CA LYS A 634 9.59 26.81 10.72
C LYS A 634 9.18 26.53 12.16
N ASP A 635 9.52 27.43 13.08
CA ASP A 635 9.37 27.22 14.53
C ASP A 635 7.94 27.28 15.05
N SER A 636 6.98 27.73 14.24
CA SER A 636 5.56 27.72 14.58
C SER A 636 4.83 26.46 14.12
N VAL A 637 5.50 25.59 13.35
CA VAL A 637 4.85 24.45 12.68
C VAL A 637 5.21 23.12 13.32
N PHE A 638 4.22 22.25 13.48
CA PHE A 638 4.41 20.87 13.91
C PHE A 638 3.43 19.93 13.20
N ALA A 639 3.80 18.65 13.17
CA ALA A 639 2.95 17.56 12.70
C ALA A 639 2.40 16.78 13.89
N SER A 640 1.15 16.32 13.80
CA SER A 640 0.57 15.33 14.69
C SER A 640 0.04 14.13 13.91
N GLY A 641 0.26 12.93 14.42
CA GLY A 641 -0.34 11.69 13.93
C GLY A 641 -1.45 11.22 14.87
N ASP A 642 -2.49 10.61 14.32
CA ASP A 642 -3.61 10.04 15.08
C ASP A 642 -3.79 8.53 14.89
N GLU A 643 -4.63 7.93 15.73
CA GLU A 643 -5.02 6.51 15.69
C GLU A 643 -5.72 6.09 14.40
N ARG A 644 -6.26 7.05 13.63
CA ARG A 644 -6.98 6.79 12.37
C ARG A 644 -6.08 6.85 11.14
N GLY A 645 -4.79 7.12 11.32
CA GLY A 645 -3.82 7.20 10.24
C GLY A 645 -3.85 8.52 9.47
N ASN A 646 -4.30 9.61 10.09
CA ASN A 646 -4.10 10.95 9.55
C ASN A 646 -2.87 11.60 10.18
N ILE A 647 -2.15 12.38 9.37
CA ILE A 647 -1.11 13.28 9.86
C ILE A 647 -1.52 14.70 9.53
N SER A 648 -1.75 15.52 10.55
CA SER A 648 -2.13 16.93 10.38
C SER A 648 -0.94 17.84 10.65
N LEU A 649 -0.76 18.86 9.81
CA LEU A 649 0.20 19.94 10.01
C LEU A 649 -0.51 21.17 10.57
N TYR A 650 0.03 21.75 11.63
CA TYR A 650 -0.50 22.96 12.27
C TYR A 650 0.51 24.08 12.24
N ASP A 651 0.04 25.31 12.11
CA ASP A 651 0.82 26.54 12.24
C ASP A 651 0.26 27.43 13.33
N LEU A 652 1.04 27.57 14.40
CA LEU A 652 0.65 28.37 15.54
C LEU A 652 0.57 29.87 15.25
N THR A 653 1.09 30.38 14.12
CA THR A 653 0.94 31.80 13.78
C THR A 653 -0.48 32.15 13.32
N LYS A 654 -1.25 31.17 12.85
CA LYS A 654 -2.61 31.38 12.32
C LYS A 654 -3.69 31.28 13.40
N VAL A 655 -3.31 31.04 14.66
CA VAL A 655 -4.26 30.94 15.78
C VAL A 655 -4.96 32.28 15.98
N GLY A 656 -6.30 32.27 15.86
CA GLY A 656 -7.14 33.45 16.08
C GLY A 656 -7.39 34.29 14.83
N ASP A 657 -6.94 33.85 13.65
CA ASP A 657 -7.32 34.46 12.38
C ASP A 657 -8.85 34.32 12.13
N PRO A 658 -9.48 35.26 11.41
CA PRO A 658 -10.91 35.18 11.15
C PRO A 658 -11.22 34.07 10.13
N ILE A 659 -12.13 33.15 10.49
CA ILE A 659 -12.65 32.13 9.57
C ILE A 659 -13.67 32.80 8.64
N GLU A 660 -13.39 32.85 7.33
CA GLU A 660 -14.40 33.17 6.33
C GLU A 660 -15.41 32.02 6.28
N ARG A 661 -16.67 32.29 6.68
CA ARG A 661 -17.75 31.29 6.81
C ARG A 661 -17.88 30.41 5.56
N SER A 662 -17.40 29.18 5.62
CA SER A 662 -17.78 28.08 4.73
C SER A 662 -18.61 27.04 5.52
N ASN A 663 -19.51 26.35 4.82
CA ASN A 663 -20.52 25.46 5.41
C ASN A 663 -19.99 24.05 5.79
N ASP A 664 -18.70 23.88 6.06
CA ASP A 664 -18.11 22.55 6.34
C ASP A 664 -17.52 22.47 7.76
N ASP A 665 -17.77 21.34 8.44
CA ASP A 665 -17.54 21.05 9.87
C ASP A 665 -16.06 21.03 10.37
N CYS A 666 -15.15 21.87 9.87
CA CYS A 666 -13.72 21.86 10.27
C CYS A 666 -13.15 23.25 10.60
N ASP A 667 -13.63 23.88 11.69
CA ASP A 667 -13.30 25.28 12.03
C ASP A 667 -12.07 25.44 12.96
N CYS A 668 -10.84 25.20 12.48
CA CYS A 668 -9.63 25.72 13.13
C CYS A 668 -8.65 26.33 12.12
N THR A 669 -8.29 27.61 12.30
CA THR A 669 -7.46 28.37 11.34
C THR A 669 -5.99 27.93 11.34
N GLU A 670 -5.55 27.32 12.44
CA GLU A 670 -4.20 26.83 12.62
C GLU A 670 -3.90 25.55 11.83
N LYS A 671 -4.89 24.80 11.34
CA LYS A 671 -4.66 23.57 10.58
C LYS A 671 -4.27 23.88 9.13
N LEU A 672 -3.01 23.66 8.78
CA LEU A 672 -2.46 23.93 7.45
C LEU A 672 -2.80 22.84 6.43
N PHE A 673 -2.65 21.58 6.81
CA PHE A 673 -2.68 20.46 5.87
C PHE A 673 -3.01 19.15 6.58
N MET A 674 -3.60 18.20 5.84
CA MET A 674 -3.83 16.84 6.31
C MET A 674 -3.31 15.82 5.29
N HIS A 675 -2.34 15.02 5.72
CA HIS A 675 -1.82 13.87 4.98
C HIS A 675 -2.61 12.61 5.37
N VAL A 676 -3.15 11.95 4.35
CA VAL A 676 -4.20 10.93 4.48
C VAL A 676 -3.83 9.59 3.80
N PHE A 677 -2.54 9.27 3.75
CA PHE A 677 -2.02 8.06 3.10
C PHE A 677 -1.76 6.88 4.04
N HIS A 678 -1.99 6.99 5.34
CA HIS A 678 -1.84 5.85 6.26
C HIS A 678 -3.18 5.17 6.53
N VAL A 679 -3.12 3.91 6.94
CA VAL A 679 -4.32 3.08 7.14
C VAL A 679 -4.38 2.35 8.49
N GLY A 680 -3.55 2.80 9.41
CA GLY A 680 -3.55 2.39 10.80
C GLY A 680 -2.98 3.51 11.64
N GLU A 681 -2.91 3.30 12.95
CA GLU A 681 -2.35 4.25 13.90
C GLU A 681 -0.95 4.70 13.47
N ILE A 682 -0.69 6.01 13.50
CA ILE A 682 0.63 6.54 13.16
C ILE A 682 1.63 6.12 14.24
N SER A 683 2.69 5.42 13.84
CA SER A 683 3.68 4.91 14.79
C SER A 683 4.79 5.94 15.07
N ASP A 684 5.26 6.65 14.04
CA ASP A 684 6.35 7.63 14.19
C ASP A 684 6.36 8.64 13.02
N ILE A 685 6.79 9.87 13.30
CA ILE A 685 6.91 10.97 12.34
C ILE A 685 8.29 11.60 12.51
N CYS A 686 9.02 11.78 11.40
CA CYS A 686 10.34 12.39 11.43
C CYS A 686 10.52 13.38 10.28
N TRP A 687 10.82 14.64 10.64
CA TRP A 687 11.23 15.67 9.69
C TRP A 687 12.69 15.48 9.29
N ASP A 688 12.99 15.66 8.01
CA ASP A 688 14.36 15.73 7.53
C ASP A 688 14.99 17.06 7.95
N ARG A 689 16.28 17.04 8.30
CA ARG A 689 17.01 18.24 8.75
C ARG A 689 17.68 19.00 7.61
N GLU A 690 17.89 18.35 6.47
CA GLU A 690 18.64 18.88 5.33
C GLU A 690 17.75 19.29 4.16
N ILE A 691 16.61 18.61 4.01
CA ILE A 691 15.61 18.90 2.99
C ILE A 691 14.39 19.52 3.68
N PRO A 692 14.19 20.84 3.53
CA PRO A 692 13.10 21.52 4.19
C PRO A 692 11.75 20.91 3.83
N TRP A 693 10.89 20.80 4.84
CA TRP A 693 9.53 20.27 4.74
C TRP A 693 9.39 18.81 4.30
N LEU A 694 10.48 18.05 4.16
CA LEU A 694 10.40 16.62 3.88
C LEU A 694 10.13 15.83 5.17
N VAL A 695 9.10 15.01 5.14
CA VAL A 695 8.64 14.20 6.27
C VAL A 695 8.71 12.73 5.91
N ALA A 696 9.21 11.91 6.83
CA ALA A 696 9.02 10.47 6.82
C ALA A 696 7.97 10.10 7.87
N SER A 697 7.06 9.20 7.52
CA SER A 697 6.02 8.74 8.44
C SER A 697 5.69 7.27 8.25
N THR A 698 5.38 6.61 9.35
CA THR A 698 5.07 5.17 9.42
C THR A 698 3.80 4.93 10.23
N CYS A 699 3.11 3.84 9.95
CA CYS A 699 1.89 3.47 10.67
C CYS A 699 1.85 1.97 11.00
N GLU A 700 0.88 1.57 11.83
CA GLU A 700 0.51 0.18 11.99
C GLU A 700 0.10 -0.39 10.62
N GLY A 701 0.80 -1.44 10.17
CA GLY A 701 0.74 -1.95 8.81
C GLY A 701 2.09 -1.88 8.12
N THR A 702 2.15 -2.11 6.82
CA THR A 702 3.42 -2.24 6.10
C THR A 702 3.84 -0.98 5.33
N LEU A 703 3.24 0.16 5.65
CA LEU A 703 3.38 1.38 4.86
C LEU A 703 4.38 2.35 5.50
N CYS A 704 5.28 2.87 4.67
CA CYS A 704 6.12 4.02 4.97
C CYS A 704 5.92 5.06 3.85
N THR A 705 5.70 6.31 4.21
CA THR A 705 5.57 7.41 3.24
C THR A 705 6.63 8.47 3.50
N LEU A 706 7.26 8.94 2.43
CA LEU A 706 8.14 10.11 2.43
C LEU A 706 7.48 11.19 1.60
N TRP A 707 7.22 12.35 2.18
CA TRP A 707 6.41 13.36 1.51
C TRP A 707 6.83 14.78 1.89
N LYS A 708 6.62 15.70 0.95
CA LYS A 708 6.83 17.13 1.09
C LYS A 708 5.64 17.83 0.46
N ILE A 709 4.95 18.67 1.21
CA ILE A 709 3.82 19.46 0.69
C ILE A 709 4.31 20.53 -0.28
N THR A 710 3.42 21.02 -1.14
CA THR A 710 3.78 22.07 -2.09
C THR A 710 4.03 23.41 -1.39
N GLY A 711 5.00 24.17 -1.93
CA GLY A 711 5.34 25.52 -1.47
C GLY A 711 4.13 26.44 -1.37
N ASP A 712 3.16 26.29 -2.26
CA ASP A 712 1.98 27.15 -2.34
C ASP A 712 1.10 27.08 -1.08
N ILE A 713 1.22 26.02 -0.27
CA ILE A 713 0.44 25.84 0.97
C ILE A 713 1.04 26.60 2.16
N TYR A 714 2.37 26.72 2.22
CA TYR A 714 3.08 27.19 3.41
C TYR A 714 3.92 28.47 3.20
N MET A 715 4.08 28.92 1.96
CA MET A 715 4.73 30.18 1.62
C MET A 715 3.70 31.30 1.68
N ASP A 716 3.75 32.11 2.74
CA ASP A 716 2.90 33.30 2.87
C ASP A 716 3.44 34.45 1.98
N GLU A 717 3.23 34.40 0.66
CA GLU A 717 3.43 35.56 -0.22
C GLU A 717 2.12 36.04 -0.84
N SER A 718 1.89 37.34 -0.70
CA SER A 718 0.78 38.16 -1.19
C SER A 718 0.71 38.27 -2.71
N SER A 719 0.79 37.17 -3.44
CA SER A 719 0.53 37.11 -4.88
C SER A 719 -0.73 36.30 -5.09
N ASP A 720 -1.75 36.98 -5.63
CA ASP A 720 -3.01 36.42 -6.09
C ASP A 720 -2.85 34.97 -6.59
N ILE A 721 -3.61 34.04 -6.00
CA ILE A 721 -3.81 32.70 -6.56
C ILE A 721 -4.52 32.91 -7.91
N SER A 722 -3.76 33.16 -8.97
CA SER A 722 -4.27 33.16 -10.33
C SER A 722 -4.17 31.72 -10.85
N ILE A 723 -5.02 30.83 -10.33
CA ILE A 723 -5.43 29.71 -11.17
C ILE A 723 -6.19 30.38 -12.30
N SER A 724 -5.61 30.37 -13.50
CA SER A 724 -6.27 31.00 -14.64
C SER A 724 -7.62 30.30 -14.84
N ASN A 725 -8.71 31.06 -15.03
CA ASN A 725 -10.02 30.47 -15.35
C ASN A 725 -9.93 29.54 -16.57
N SER A 726 -8.95 29.75 -17.46
CA SER A 726 -8.63 28.85 -18.56
C SER A 726 -8.15 27.45 -18.13
N GLU A 727 -7.42 27.32 -17.01
CA GLU A 727 -7.02 26.00 -16.49
C GLU A 727 -8.21 25.30 -15.82
N LEU A 728 -9.04 26.03 -15.05
CA LEU A 728 -10.28 25.52 -14.46
C LEU A 728 -11.31 25.09 -15.51
N GLU A 729 -11.53 25.87 -16.57
CA GLU A 729 -12.45 25.54 -17.67
C GLU A 729 -11.95 24.37 -18.53
N SER A 730 -10.63 24.21 -18.68
CA SER A 730 -10.06 23.04 -19.37
C SER A 730 -10.26 21.73 -18.61
N ILE A 731 -10.41 21.80 -17.28
CA ILE A 731 -10.56 20.66 -16.37
C ILE A 731 -12.05 20.28 -16.20
N MET A 732 -12.97 21.25 -16.25
CA MET A 732 -14.39 20.99 -15.98
C MET A 732 -15.22 20.46 -17.16
N GLY A 733 -14.66 20.28 -18.36
CA GLY A 733 -15.33 19.57 -19.46
C GLY A 733 -16.76 20.05 -19.78
N SER A 734 -16.87 21.02 -20.69
CA SER A 734 -18.12 21.57 -21.26
C SER A 734 -19.37 20.70 -21.08
N SER A 735 -20.19 21.02 -20.07
CA SER A 735 -21.60 20.62 -20.01
C SER A 735 -22.45 21.89 -20.02
N SER A 736 -22.64 22.44 -21.21
CA SER A 736 -23.71 23.40 -21.48
C SER A 736 -24.53 22.90 -22.66
N SER A 737 -25.45 21.97 -22.40
CA SER A 737 -26.69 21.93 -23.18
C SER A 737 -27.58 23.05 -22.63
N ALA A 738 -27.49 24.23 -23.24
CA ALA A 738 -28.45 25.28 -23.02
C ALA A 738 -29.78 24.84 -23.64
N ASP A 739 -30.77 24.60 -22.79
CA ASP A 739 -32.18 24.58 -23.18
C ASP A 739 -32.57 26.00 -23.61
N ASP A 740 -33.09 26.11 -24.83
CA ASP A 740 -33.73 27.31 -25.37
C ASP A 740 -34.91 27.73 -24.46
N VAL A 741 -34.74 28.82 -23.72
CA VAL A 741 -35.87 29.61 -23.21
C VAL A 741 -35.79 30.99 -23.84
N SER A 742 -36.56 31.13 -24.91
CA SER A 742 -36.83 32.40 -25.57
C SER A 742 -37.49 33.39 -24.60
N THR A 743 -36.80 34.47 -24.29
CA THR A 743 -37.42 35.72 -23.82
C THR A 743 -36.96 36.84 -24.73
N GLY A 744 -37.92 37.46 -25.40
CA GLY A 744 -37.72 38.55 -26.35
C GLY A 744 -38.96 39.44 -26.36
N ASP A 745 -38.87 40.46 -25.52
CA ASP A 745 -39.45 41.79 -25.58
C ASP A 745 -40.96 42.04 -25.81
N GLU A 746 -41.50 42.74 -24.80
CA GLU A 746 -42.58 43.72 -24.93
C GLU A 746 -42.21 44.81 -25.94
N SER A 747 -43.12 45.17 -26.84
CA SER A 747 -43.73 46.50 -26.89
C SER A 747 -44.55 46.75 -28.16
N GLU A 748 -45.64 47.50 -27.93
CA GLU A 748 -46.35 48.38 -28.87
C GLU A 748 -47.51 47.84 -29.75
N ASP A 749 -48.64 48.53 -29.51
CA ASP A 749 -49.71 48.95 -30.42
C ASP A 749 -50.98 48.09 -30.64
N MET A 750 -52.07 48.70 -30.11
CA MET A 750 -53.51 48.63 -30.42
C MET A 750 -54.37 47.51 -29.84
#